data_AF-A0A958HR82-F1
#
_entry.id   AF-A0A958HR82-F1
#
_cell.length_a   1.000
_cell.length_b   1.000
_cell.length_c   1.000
_cell.angle_alpha   90.00
_cell.angle_beta   90.00
_cell.angle_gamma   90.00
#
_symmetry.space_group_name_H-M   'P 1'
#
loop_
_entity.id
_entity.type
_entity.pdbx_description
1 polymer ?
#
loop_
_entity_poly.entity_id
_entity_poly.type
_entity_poly.pdbx_seq_one_letter_code
_entity_poly.pdbx_strand_id
1 'polypeptide(L)'
;MEQIPQSAHDETEMDSVSKILARSDPADMPAMRTSLSFLTHAGAEMAGALEKRNQEYDELKAVMSAFPKEWIEAARGGGDLPDLGALRAELEAARDQRVDLQAQLAEREQELADLQNQLAEQQTLLETQVVREDEAEAAEDLAARVVTLDADIEAAQLAVAAAEDALRERDAELDDLDVQLSALNDELTALLPPPASPVEDQVVQAEVAAAQDGAQLLEEDASAASEEAPVTAEEPVVAEEPSAPVEPPPEINGRERRAIKLGTLFASVAAVGQHNQQIVQALGVAGEQVDTLKGQLFAVQADRMALDADLQEKKQGLADSQSEVETLQTERESLTAQIDDLTTQSAAVQTDLDAANTSLAETQEQLTARENELAELNLQIDSLCQQLGVTAEEDTVAAADGEASDDSEAAIPEEAPAAEAEGEQTTGDASQEASTAPKLMGIGALAAGVKSLSDTEQAQVAQIAGLTAQAESLSAEKAALEEQIAQQEQTITDLNGQIDALNATVADLQAELDTSQAELKELNDQVDAAHVALQGVAPAEEEAETDEEGRPVAKAAGLAALAGGAAAAINRSKSQEDDLQAQITAYDTQTQEQAAQIEALTAQVTDLQTNLDETTTARDDLDFQLQNKEQELADYNERFLTLQGEVNSLASDKSGLETALQLKDEELAQLQAQLDANEADLAQVQEVVTQSTGSRMVGVAGITAGAAAAAALQDKDEQLQEASTQLAALQEQLAAQSGELEETRSQLASAAPFQEAAQMSDKLAQMPPIKRGAATAAVLAGVQPYFVPGVQALNDIHGVGQAFQQRFYKAGIGTYWEVSCLSNQGLQESLQIPEIQLDRVDYNGMRASAYQWASESDTIGALWDIERVDDFEELPGIGATFEKRLYMAGIFTYEQLVAAGRDRLAKIIDAPDFRQPDFNQIIEVARSRVQPETDEAADEAAEIETGTESEVAAESEAEVVETVT
;
A
#
# COMPACT_ATOMS: atom_id res chain seq x y z
N MET A 1 49.49 -9.93 50.86
CA MET A 1 50.18 -10.97 50.07
C MET A 1 50.94 -11.86 51.03
N GLU A 2 50.78 -13.18 50.97
CA GLU A 2 51.58 -14.12 51.75
C GLU A 2 52.06 -15.23 50.81
N GLN A 3 53.38 -15.44 50.73
CA GLN A 3 53.98 -16.34 49.73
C GLN A 3 54.15 -17.76 50.29
N ILE A 4 53.41 -18.71 49.72
CA ILE A 4 53.64 -20.16 49.90
C ILE A 4 54.35 -20.67 48.63
N PRO A 5 55.38 -21.53 48.74
CA PRO A 5 56.49 -21.51 47.80
C PRO A 5 56.29 -22.38 46.55
N GLN A 6 56.87 -21.93 45.43
CA GLN A 6 57.05 -22.75 44.23
C GLN A 6 58.03 -23.90 44.49
N SER A 7 57.52 -25.12 44.62
CA SER A 7 58.33 -26.34 44.70
C SER A 7 58.84 -26.76 43.32
N ALA A 8 60.08 -26.41 42.99
CA ALA A 8 60.70 -26.78 41.72
C ALA A 8 60.91 -28.31 41.62
N HIS A 9 60.06 -29.02 40.85
CA HIS A 9 60.18 -30.47 40.62
C HIS A 9 59.89 -30.97 39.18
N ASP A 10 59.36 -30.13 38.28
CA ASP A 10 58.83 -30.60 36.97
C ASP A 10 59.90 -30.97 35.92
N GLU A 11 61.12 -30.43 35.98
CA GLU A 11 62.16 -30.72 34.96
C GLU A 11 62.59 -32.20 34.95
N THR A 12 62.38 -32.92 36.05
CA THR A 12 62.78 -34.34 36.20
C THR A 12 61.83 -35.32 35.49
N GLU A 13 60.55 -34.96 35.32
CA GLU A 13 59.57 -35.87 34.72
C GLU A 13 59.55 -35.78 33.19
N MET A 14 59.69 -34.58 32.63
CA MET A 14 59.82 -34.34 31.17
C MET A 14 60.99 -35.12 30.53
N ASP A 15 62.17 -35.10 31.17
CA ASP A 15 63.36 -35.84 30.74
C ASP A 15 63.18 -37.36 30.89
N SER A 16 62.39 -37.80 31.87
CA SER A 16 62.02 -39.21 32.06
C SER A 16 61.10 -39.72 30.93
N VAL A 17 60.05 -38.97 30.58
CA VAL A 17 59.14 -39.30 29.47
C VAL A 17 59.90 -39.33 28.13
N SER A 18 60.76 -38.35 27.89
CA SER A 18 61.58 -38.28 26.67
C SER A 18 62.54 -39.46 26.53
N LYS A 19 63.12 -39.95 27.63
CA LYS A 19 63.99 -41.15 27.65
C LYS A 19 63.25 -42.47 27.49
N ILE A 20 61.95 -42.51 27.80
CA ILE A 20 61.07 -43.68 27.53
C ILE A 20 60.68 -43.70 26.04
N LEU A 21 60.27 -42.56 25.47
CA LEU A 21 60.00 -42.42 24.04
C LEU A 21 61.24 -42.77 23.19
N ALA A 22 62.42 -42.29 23.57
CA ALA A 22 63.69 -42.59 22.87
C ALA A 22 64.18 -44.06 22.98
N ARG A 23 63.45 -44.93 23.70
CA ARG A 23 63.73 -46.37 23.84
C ARG A 23 62.63 -47.28 23.33
N SER A 24 61.51 -46.72 22.88
CA SER A 24 60.36 -47.49 22.39
C SER A 24 60.59 -47.93 20.95
N ASP A 25 60.24 -49.18 20.61
CA ASP A 25 60.41 -49.70 19.26
C ASP A 25 59.43 -48.97 18.30
N PRO A 26 59.87 -48.52 17.10
CA PRO A 26 58.97 -47.91 16.12
C PRO A 26 57.73 -48.73 15.77
N ALA A 27 57.76 -50.06 15.96
CA ALA A 27 56.59 -50.93 15.78
C ALA A 27 55.48 -50.71 16.83
N ASP A 28 55.82 -50.29 18.06
CA ASP A 28 54.87 -50.13 19.17
C ASP A 28 54.23 -48.73 19.22
N MET A 29 54.78 -47.77 18.45
CA MET A 29 54.30 -46.38 18.39
C MET A 29 52.80 -46.22 18.06
N PRO A 30 52.17 -47.04 17.19
CA PRO A 30 50.71 -46.98 16.97
C PRO A 30 49.91 -47.38 18.23
N ALA A 31 50.35 -48.40 18.96
CA ALA A 31 49.71 -48.83 20.19
C ALA A 31 49.84 -47.75 21.28
N MET A 32 51.03 -47.13 21.41
CA MET A 32 51.23 -46.01 22.34
C MET A 32 50.38 -44.79 21.98
N ARG A 33 50.23 -44.46 20.69
CA ARG A 33 49.29 -43.40 20.25
C ARG A 33 47.84 -43.71 20.59
N THR A 34 47.42 -44.97 20.43
CA THR A 34 46.06 -45.42 20.78
C THR A 34 45.82 -45.33 22.29
N SER A 35 46.81 -45.72 23.11
CA SER A 35 46.77 -45.57 24.57
C SER A 35 46.76 -44.12 25.02
N LEU A 36 47.54 -43.25 24.37
CA LEU A 36 47.56 -41.81 24.65
C LEU A 36 46.24 -41.14 24.26
N SER A 37 45.64 -41.47 23.11
CA SER A 37 44.32 -40.95 22.75
C SER A 37 43.23 -41.42 23.71
N PHE A 38 43.30 -42.66 24.21
CA PHE A 38 42.40 -43.15 25.27
C PHE A 38 42.59 -42.37 26.58
N LEU A 39 43.83 -42.08 26.99
CA LEU A 39 44.12 -41.28 28.17
C LEU A 39 43.67 -39.82 28.01
N THR A 40 43.82 -39.21 26.83
CA THR A 40 43.30 -37.87 26.53
C THR A 40 41.77 -37.85 26.55
N HIS A 41 41.11 -38.86 25.99
CA HIS A 41 39.65 -38.98 25.99
C HIS A 41 39.10 -39.18 27.41
N ALA A 42 39.65 -40.12 28.18
CA ALA A 42 39.30 -40.33 29.59
C ALA A 42 39.61 -39.10 30.46
N GLY A 43 40.66 -38.33 30.13
CA GLY A 43 40.95 -37.04 30.76
C GLY A 43 39.89 -35.99 30.46
N ALA A 44 39.36 -35.93 29.23
CA ALA A 44 38.26 -35.05 28.85
C ALA A 44 36.92 -35.49 29.50
N GLU A 45 36.63 -36.79 29.55
CA GLU A 45 35.48 -37.34 30.30
C GLU A 45 35.57 -36.99 31.78
N MET A 46 36.76 -37.12 32.40
CA MET A 46 36.97 -36.77 33.80
C MET A 46 36.89 -35.26 34.06
N ALA A 47 37.31 -34.43 33.11
CA ALA A 47 37.13 -32.98 33.17
C ALA A 47 35.64 -32.60 33.11
N GLY A 48 34.89 -33.12 32.13
CA GLY A 48 33.44 -32.89 32.02
C GLY A 48 32.66 -33.45 33.22
N ALA A 49 33.10 -34.57 33.81
CA ALA A 49 32.52 -35.10 35.04
C ALA A 49 32.80 -34.20 36.27
N LEU A 50 33.97 -33.57 36.35
CA LEU A 50 34.29 -32.59 37.39
C LEU A 50 33.53 -31.27 37.19
N GLU A 51 33.40 -30.81 35.95
CA GLU A 51 32.64 -29.62 35.57
C GLU A 51 31.16 -29.78 35.90
N LYS A 52 30.54 -30.89 35.47
CA LYS A 52 29.17 -31.25 35.87
C LYS A 52 29.02 -31.34 37.39
N ARG A 53 29.99 -31.93 38.11
CA ARG A 53 29.91 -32.03 39.58
C ARG A 53 30.16 -30.69 40.29
N ASN A 54 30.74 -29.69 39.63
CA ASN A 54 30.81 -28.32 40.13
C ASN A 54 29.47 -27.60 39.87
N GLN A 55 28.88 -27.80 38.70
CA GLN A 55 27.53 -27.32 38.37
C GLN A 55 26.48 -27.86 39.36
N GLU A 56 26.49 -29.16 39.65
CA GLU A 56 25.66 -29.79 40.71
C GLU A 56 25.90 -29.17 42.10
N TYR A 57 27.11 -28.66 42.39
CA TYR A 57 27.46 -28.00 43.66
C TYR A 57 26.96 -26.54 43.71
N ASP A 58 27.07 -25.78 42.62
CA ASP A 58 26.55 -24.42 42.55
C ASP A 58 25.01 -24.39 42.44
N GLU A 59 24.38 -25.39 41.82
CA GLU A 59 22.93 -25.64 41.90
C GLU A 59 22.49 -25.92 43.35
N LEU A 60 23.18 -26.83 44.06
CA LEU A 60 22.92 -27.10 45.48
C LEU A 60 23.06 -25.84 46.35
N LYS A 61 24.05 -25.01 46.05
CA LYS A 61 24.31 -23.74 46.73
C LYS A 61 23.26 -22.67 46.41
N ALA A 62 22.78 -22.61 45.16
CA ALA A 62 21.67 -21.75 44.76
C ALA A 62 20.38 -22.13 45.51
N VAL A 63 20.03 -23.43 45.53
CA VAL A 63 18.91 -23.97 46.32
C VAL A 63 19.10 -23.66 47.81
N MET A 64 20.31 -23.84 48.36
CA MET A 64 20.60 -23.46 49.76
C MET A 64 20.46 -21.95 50.04
N SER A 65 20.68 -21.08 49.06
CA SER A 65 20.46 -19.63 49.19
C SER A 65 19.01 -19.19 48.95
N ALA A 66 18.18 -20.04 48.34
CA ALA A 66 16.77 -19.78 48.07
C ALA A 66 15.85 -20.08 49.26
N PHE A 67 16.32 -20.78 50.30
CA PHE A 67 15.54 -20.98 51.52
C PHE A 67 15.28 -19.64 52.24
N PRO A 68 14.03 -19.37 52.67
CA PRO A 68 13.72 -18.17 53.45
C PRO A 68 14.61 -18.05 54.70
N LYS A 69 15.13 -16.84 54.96
CA LYS A 69 15.97 -16.55 56.14
C LYS A 69 15.28 -16.97 57.45
N GLU A 70 13.97 -16.81 57.51
CA GLU A 70 13.11 -17.23 58.62
C GLU A 70 13.27 -18.71 58.98
N TRP A 71 13.47 -19.61 58.01
CA TRP A 71 13.68 -21.04 58.29
C TRP A 71 15.08 -21.31 58.87
N ILE A 72 16.09 -20.58 58.40
CA ILE A 72 17.47 -20.63 58.91
C ILE A 72 17.52 -20.09 60.35
N GLU A 73 16.71 -19.08 60.65
CA GLU A 73 16.58 -18.47 61.98
C GLU A 73 15.73 -19.34 62.92
N ALA A 74 14.62 -19.91 62.46
CA ALA A 74 13.81 -20.88 63.23
C ALA A 74 14.64 -22.12 63.62
N ALA A 75 15.42 -22.66 62.68
CA ALA A 75 16.32 -23.80 62.93
C ALA A 75 17.48 -23.46 63.88
N ARG A 76 17.87 -22.18 64.01
CA ARG A 76 18.82 -21.71 65.04
C ARG A 76 18.16 -21.44 66.39
N GLY A 77 16.94 -20.90 66.40
CA GLY A 77 16.19 -20.53 67.60
C GLY A 77 15.52 -21.71 68.30
N GLY A 78 15.34 -22.84 67.60
CA GLY A 78 14.58 -23.99 68.12
C GLY A 78 13.07 -23.77 68.09
N GLY A 79 12.57 -22.98 67.14
CA GLY A 79 11.14 -22.88 66.84
C GLY A 79 10.62 -24.14 66.15
N ASP A 80 9.31 -24.32 66.11
CA ASP A 80 8.68 -25.40 65.35
C ASP A 80 8.95 -25.22 63.85
N LEU A 81 9.62 -26.19 63.24
CA LEU A 81 9.82 -26.21 61.78
C LEU A 81 8.48 -26.49 61.08
N PRO A 82 8.26 -25.97 59.85
CA PRO A 82 7.13 -26.35 59.03
C PRO A 82 7.12 -27.87 58.77
N ASP A 83 5.92 -28.45 58.62
CA ASP A 83 5.78 -29.90 58.44
C ASP A 83 6.46 -30.36 57.15
N LEU A 84 7.56 -31.11 57.31
CA LEU A 84 8.33 -31.70 56.23
C LEU A 84 7.51 -32.69 55.38
N GLY A 85 6.37 -33.18 55.89
CA GLY A 85 5.40 -33.94 55.11
C GLY A 85 4.67 -33.08 54.08
N ALA A 86 4.25 -31.87 54.46
CA ALA A 86 3.57 -30.92 53.57
C ALA A 86 4.53 -30.39 52.49
N LEU A 87 5.70 -29.90 52.90
CA LEU A 87 6.75 -29.43 51.98
C LEU A 87 7.24 -30.53 51.02
N ARG A 88 7.20 -31.80 51.45
CA ARG A 88 7.48 -32.92 50.55
C ARG A 88 6.36 -33.12 49.54
N ALA A 89 5.09 -33.11 49.94
CA ALA A 89 3.97 -33.25 49.01
C ALA A 89 3.93 -32.12 47.98
N GLU A 90 4.25 -30.89 48.40
CA GLU A 90 4.40 -29.71 47.55
C GLU A 90 5.56 -29.85 46.56
N LEU A 91 6.72 -30.35 46.99
CA LEU A 91 7.85 -30.67 46.12
C LEU A 91 7.57 -31.83 45.14
N GLU A 92 6.78 -32.82 45.55
CA GLU A 92 6.40 -33.97 44.72
C GLU A 92 5.38 -33.51 43.66
N ALA A 93 4.38 -32.68 44.01
CA ALA A 93 3.46 -32.04 43.07
C ALA A 93 4.14 -31.07 42.08
N ALA A 94 5.04 -30.19 42.57
CA ALA A 94 5.81 -29.28 41.70
C ALA A 94 6.79 -30.03 40.77
N ARG A 95 7.17 -31.26 41.13
CA ARG A 95 7.94 -32.14 40.25
C ARG A 95 7.08 -32.75 39.16
N ASP A 96 5.87 -33.20 39.49
CA ASP A 96 4.95 -33.80 38.53
C ASP A 96 4.49 -32.72 37.52
N GLN A 97 4.10 -31.53 37.99
CA GLN A 97 3.83 -30.36 37.13
C GLN A 97 5.01 -30.01 36.21
N ARG A 98 6.25 -30.15 36.67
CA ARG A 98 7.45 -29.96 35.83
C ARG A 98 7.60 -31.07 34.77
N VAL A 99 7.20 -32.30 35.05
CA VAL A 99 7.18 -33.38 34.05
C VAL A 99 6.13 -33.10 32.98
N ASP A 100 4.95 -32.65 33.37
CA ASP A 100 3.86 -32.31 32.44
C ASP A 100 4.24 -31.13 31.53
N LEU A 101 4.81 -30.06 32.10
CA LEU A 101 5.39 -28.94 31.33
C LEU A 101 6.53 -29.38 30.39
N GLN A 102 7.33 -30.38 30.77
CA GLN A 102 8.35 -30.93 29.87
C GLN A 102 7.76 -31.82 28.76
N ALA A 103 6.60 -32.45 28.98
CA ALA A 103 5.86 -33.15 27.92
C ALA A 103 5.23 -32.15 26.92
N GLN A 104 4.57 -31.11 27.42
CA GLN A 104 4.01 -30.03 26.58
C GLN A 104 5.09 -29.31 25.75
N LEU A 105 6.28 -29.06 26.32
CA LEU A 105 7.41 -28.52 25.57
C LEU A 105 7.89 -29.46 24.45
N ALA A 106 7.97 -30.76 24.70
CA ALA A 106 8.37 -31.73 23.67
C ALA A 106 7.33 -31.87 22.55
N GLU A 107 6.04 -31.77 22.88
CA GLU A 107 4.94 -31.73 21.91
C GLU A 107 5.02 -30.46 21.04
N ARG A 108 5.24 -29.29 21.65
CA ARG A 108 5.44 -28.00 20.95
C ARG A 108 6.71 -27.99 20.09
N GLU A 109 7.80 -28.62 20.53
CA GLU A 109 9.01 -28.80 19.71
C GLU A 109 8.73 -29.68 18.48
N GLN A 110 7.86 -30.70 18.60
CA GLN A 110 7.45 -31.52 17.47
C GLN A 110 6.51 -30.77 16.50
N GLU A 111 5.50 -30.05 17.02
CA GLU A 111 4.62 -29.19 16.20
C GLU A 111 5.43 -28.18 15.37
N LEU A 112 6.44 -27.54 15.98
CA LEU A 112 7.34 -26.61 15.29
C LEU A 112 8.19 -27.30 14.21
N ALA A 113 8.64 -28.54 14.43
CA ALA A 113 9.37 -29.30 13.42
C ALA A 113 8.47 -29.69 12.24
N ASP A 114 7.23 -30.10 12.49
CA ASP A 114 6.26 -30.45 11.44
C ASP A 114 5.83 -29.21 10.64
N LEU A 115 5.64 -28.05 11.29
CA LEU A 115 5.40 -26.77 10.60
C LEU A 115 6.61 -26.31 9.76
N GLN A 116 7.85 -26.50 10.23
CA GLN A 116 9.05 -26.21 9.45
C GLN A 116 9.17 -27.11 8.21
N ASN A 117 8.79 -28.39 8.32
CA ASN A 117 8.73 -29.31 7.18
C ASN A 117 7.66 -28.86 6.16
N GLN A 118 6.46 -28.49 6.62
CA GLN A 118 5.39 -27.97 5.74
C GLN A 118 5.80 -26.67 5.03
N LEU A 119 6.48 -25.74 5.72
CA LEU A 119 7.00 -24.51 5.12
C LEU A 119 8.04 -24.81 4.03
N ALA A 120 8.94 -25.77 4.27
CA ALA A 120 9.93 -26.19 3.28
C ALA A 120 9.27 -26.87 2.07
N GLU A 121 8.25 -27.72 2.27
CA GLU A 121 7.47 -28.31 1.17
C GLU A 121 6.77 -27.23 0.34
N GLN A 122 6.09 -26.26 0.97
CA GLN A 122 5.47 -25.13 0.26
C GLN A 122 6.48 -24.26 -0.49
N GLN A 123 7.65 -23.97 0.09
CA GLN A 123 8.72 -23.24 -0.60
C GLN A 123 9.18 -23.97 -1.86
N THR A 124 9.41 -25.29 -1.80
CA THR A 124 9.77 -26.07 -3.00
C THR A 124 8.63 -26.19 -4.02
N LEU A 125 7.36 -26.14 -3.59
CA LEU A 125 6.21 -26.12 -4.47
C LEU A 125 6.13 -24.79 -5.25
N LEU A 126 6.27 -23.66 -4.55
CA LEU A 126 6.33 -22.31 -5.12
C LEU A 126 7.51 -22.14 -6.09
N GLU A 127 8.71 -22.56 -5.71
CA GLU A 127 9.90 -22.55 -6.58
C GLU A 127 9.69 -23.41 -7.85
N THR A 128 8.88 -24.48 -7.74
CA THR A 128 8.50 -25.34 -8.87
C THR A 128 7.31 -24.78 -9.69
N GLN A 129 6.53 -23.83 -9.17
CA GLN A 129 5.49 -23.12 -9.92
C GLN A 129 6.07 -21.97 -10.73
N VAL A 130 6.85 -21.08 -10.10
CA VAL A 130 7.50 -19.93 -10.77
C VAL A 130 8.31 -20.39 -11.98
N VAL A 131 9.14 -21.44 -11.83
CA VAL A 131 9.93 -21.99 -12.96
C VAL A 131 9.05 -22.54 -14.10
N ARG A 132 7.82 -23.00 -13.83
CA ARG A 132 6.88 -23.41 -14.89
C ARG A 132 6.14 -22.26 -15.54
N GLU A 133 5.88 -21.19 -14.79
CA GLU A 133 5.24 -19.98 -15.30
C GLU A 133 6.24 -19.21 -16.18
N ASP A 134 7.50 -19.06 -15.74
CA ASP A 134 8.63 -18.59 -16.56
C ASP A 134 8.81 -19.42 -17.85
N GLU A 135 8.78 -20.76 -17.75
CA GLU A 135 8.89 -21.66 -18.93
C GLU A 135 7.65 -21.60 -19.85
N ALA A 136 6.47 -21.24 -19.33
CA ALA A 136 5.24 -21.13 -20.10
C ALA A 136 5.14 -19.79 -20.83
N GLU A 137 5.40 -18.67 -20.14
CA GLU A 137 5.44 -17.33 -20.73
C GLU A 137 6.52 -17.26 -21.83
N ALA A 138 7.73 -17.77 -21.55
CA ALA A 138 8.80 -17.85 -22.54
C ALA A 138 8.47 -18.77 -23.74
N ALA A 139 7.55 -19.73 -23.59
CA ALA A 139 7.07 -20.58 -24.69
C ALA A 139 5.97 -19.89 -25.51
N GLU A 140 5.08 -19.12 -24.87
CA GLU A 140 4.04 -18.34 -25.54
C GLU A 140 4.63 -17.15 -26.32
N ASP A 141 5.56 -16.41 -25.72
CA ASP A 141 6.28 -15.31 -26.38
C ASP A 141 7.09 -15.82 -27.60
N LEU A 142 7.72 -16.99 -27.48
CA LEU A 142 8.43 -17.63 -28.60
C LEU A 142 7.47 -18.15 -29.67
N ALA A 143 6.26 -18.59 -29.31
CA ALA A 143 5.22 -18.98 -30.27
C ALA A 143 4.65 -17.78 -31.02
N ALA A 144 4.32 -16.68 -30.32
CA ALA A 144 3.89 -15.42 -30.92
C ALA A 144 4.93 -14.88 -31.91
N ARG A 145 6.22 -14.94 -31.52
CA ARG A 145 7.36 -14.52 -32.34
C ARG A 145 7.61 -15.40 -33.56
N VAL A 146 7.23 -16.68 -33.53
CA VAL A 146 7.19 -17.55 -34.71
C VAL A 146 6.06 -17.13 -35.65
N VAL A 147 4.87 -16.82 -35.13
CA VAL A 147 3.73 -16.35 -35.94
C VAL A 147 4.05 -15.03 -36.65
N THR A 148 4.74 -14.09 -35.98
CA THR A 148 5.20 -12.85 -36.66
C THR A 148 6.24 -13.13 -37.73
N LEU A 149 7.18 -14.07 -37.50
CA LEU A 149 8.19 -14.44 -38.49
C LEU A 149 7.58 -15.12 -39.73
N ASP A 150 6.58 -15.98 -39.56
CA ASP A 150 5.87 -16.59 -40.69
C ASP A 150 5.09 -15.52 -41.49
N ALA A 151 4.47 -14.54 -40.83
CA ALA A 151 3.80 -13.41 -41.49
C ALA A 151 4.79 -12.50 -42.27
N ASP A 152 5.96 -12.18 -41.69
CA ASP A 152 7.04 -11.46 -42.38
C ASP A 152 7.57 -12.24 -43.59
N ILE A 153 7.65 -13.56 -43.49
CA ILE A 153 8.06 -14.46 -44.57
C ILE A 153 7.03 -14.50 -45.71
N GLU A 154 5.72 -14.51 -45.41
CA GLU A 154 4.67 -14.38 -46.43
C GLU A 154 4.68 -12.99 -47.10
N ALA A 155 4.83 -11.92 -46.32
CA ALA A 155 4.95 -10.56 -46.84
C ALA A 155 6.17 -10.38 -47.75
N ALA A 156 7.33 -10.94 -47.36
CA ALA A 156 8.54 -10.93 -48.17
C ALA A 156 8.38 -11.75 -49.47
N GLN A 157 7.70 -12.90 -49.43
CA GLN A 157 7.39 -13.68 -50.64
C GLN A 157 6.48 -12.92 -51.61
N LEU A 158 5.46 -12.22 -51.09
CA LEU A 158 4.55 -11.42 -51.90
C LEU A 158 5.25 -10.20 -52.52
N ALA A 159 6.17 -9.55 -51.78
CA ALA A 159 7.01 -8.48 -52.31
C ALA A 159 7.97 -8.98 -53.42
N VAL A 160 8.54 -10.17 -53.28
CA VAL A 160 9.38 -10.80 -54.33
C VAL A 160 8.55 -11.12 -55.58
N ALA A 161 7.32 -11.64 -55.42
CA ALA A 161 6.44 -11.91 -56.55
C ALA A 161 6.08 -10.62 -57.33
N ALA A 162 5.75 -9.54 -56.61
CA ALA A 162 5.49 -8.23 -57.22
C ALA A 162 6.73 -7.66 -57.95
N ALA A 163 7.94 -7.87 -57.41
CA ALA A 163 9.18 -7.48 -58.06
C ALA A 163 9.49 -8.31 -59.32
N GLU A 164 9.17 -9.61 -59.34
CA GLU A 164 9.29 -10.43 -60.56
C GLU A 164 8.33 -9.96 -61.68
N ASP A 165 7.09 -9.62 -61.35
CA ASP A 165 6.12 -9.15 -62.35
C ASP A 165 6.47 -7.75 -62.87
N ALA A 166 6.97 -6.85 -62.02
CA ALA A 166 7.50 -5.55 -62.46
C ALA A 166 8.73 -5.68 -63.38
N LEU A 167 9.57 -6.71 -63.17
CA LEU A 167 10.67 -7.03 -64.09
C LEU A 167 10.15 -7.59 -65.43
N ARG A 168 9.11 -8.42 -65.42
CA ARG A 168 8.46 -8.91 -66.66
C ARG A 168 7.85 -7.77 -67.48
N GLU A 169 7.28 -6.75 -66.82
CA GLU A 169 6.78 -5.55 -67.49
C GLU A 169 7.91 -4.73 -68.11
N ARG A 170 9.02 -4.52 -67.39
CA ARG A 170 10.23 -3.85 -67.92
C ARG A 170 10.86 -4.60 -69.11
N ASP A 171 10.94 -5.93 -69.04
CA ASP A 171 11.44 -6.75 -70.15
C ASP A 171 10.54 -6.62 -71.40
N ALA A 172 9.21 -6.54 -71.21
CA ALA A 172 8.27 -6.32 -72.31
C ALA A 172 8.38 -4.91 -72.93
N GLU A 173 8.60 -3.86 -72.12
CA GLU A 173 8.91 -2.52 -72.63
C GLU A 173 10.21 -2.49 -73.46
N LEU A 174 11.22 -3.28 -73.05
CA LEU A 174 12.49 -3.38 -73.77
C LEU A 174 12.34 -4.12 -75.11
N ASP A 175 11.57 -5.21 -75.17
CA ASP A 175 11.23 -5.89 -76.42
C ASP A 175 10.50 -4.94 -77.40
N ASP A 176 9.53 -4.16 -76.92
CA ASP A 176 8.81 -3.18 -77.75
C ASP A 176 9.71 -2.01 -78.22
N LEU A 177 10.69 -1.60 -77.39
CA LEU A 177 11.71 -0.61 -77.77
C LEU A 177 12.68 -1.16 -78.84
N ASP A 178 13.09 -2.42 -78.75
CA ASP A 178 13.96 -3.04 -79.76
C ASP A 178 13.24 -3.21 -81.11
N VAL A 179 11.93 -3.49 -81.08
CA VAL A 179 11.06 -3.45 -82.28
C VAL A 179 10.98 -2.04 -82.88
N GLN A 180 10.82 -1.00 -82.06
CA GLN A 180 10.82 0.39 -82.52
C GLN A 180 12.17 0.80 -83.11
N LEU A 181 13.29 0.45 -82.46
CA LEU A 181 14.64 0.72 -82.97
C LEU A 181 14.91 -0.02 -84.28
N SER A 182 14.44 -1.26 -84.43
CA SER A 182 14.53 -2.02 -85.68
C SER A 182 13.77 -1.33 -86.82
N ALA A 183 12.53 -0.89 -86.58
CA ALA A 183 11.72 -0.18 -87.56
C ALA A 183 12.35 1.18 -87.97
N LEU A 184 12.90 1.92 -87.00
CA LEU A 184 13.53 3.22 -87.22
C LEU A 184 14.88 3.07 -87.96
N ASN A 185 15.63 1.99 -87.71
CA ASN A 185 16.81 1.61 -88.49
C ASN A 185 16.47 1.21 -89.94
N ASP A 186 15.37 0.48 -90.16
CA ASP A 186 14.89 0.14 -91.50
C ASP A 186 14.44 1.39 -92.27
N GLU A 187 13.77 2.36 -91.61
CA GLU A 187 13.44 3.66 -92.21
C GLU A 187 14.69 4.48 -92.54
N LEU A 188 15.67 4.55 -91.63
CA LEU A 188 16.96 5.20 -91.88
C LEU A 188 17.71 4.55 -93.06
N THR A 189 17.65 3.23 -93.16
CA THR A 189 18.25 2.45 -94.26
C THR A 189 17.52 2.69 -95.59
N ALA A 190 16.21 2.92 -95.57
CA ALA A 190 15.43 3.28 -96.74
C ALA A 190 15.66 4.74 -97.21
N LEU A 191 16.01 5.64 -96.28
CA LEU A 191 16.35 7.04 -96.56
C LEU A 191 17.79 7.22 -97.11
N LEU A 192 18.69 6.27 -96.85
CA LEU A 192 20.06 6.28 -97.35
C LEU A 192 20.13 5.87 -98.84
N PRO A 193 20.54 6.75 -99.77
CA PRO A 193 20.64 6.40 -101.18
C PRO A 193 21.78 5.37 -101.40
N PRO A 194 21.58 4.37 -102.28
CA PRO A 194 22.55 3.29 -102.46
C PRO A 194 23.89 3.82 -102.98
N PRO A 195 25.02 3.57 -102.27
CA PRO A 195 26.32 4.10 -102.67
C PRO A 195 26.80 3.50 -103.98
N ALA A 196 27.15 4.38 -104.94
CA ALA A 196 27.63 3.97 -106.25
C ALA A 196 28.99 3.24 -106.15
N SER A 197 29.11 2.13 -106.88
CA SER A 197 30.29 1.26 -106.91
C SER A 197 31.39 1.79 -107.86
N PRO A 198 32.61 1.22 -107.88
CA PRO A 198 33.62 1.54 -106.88
C PRO A 198 34.99 1.94 -107.49
N VAL A 199 35.72 2.83 -106.81
CA VAL A 199 37.16 3.15 -107.01
C VAL A 199 37.69 3.46 -105.61
N GLU A 200 38.47 2.60 -104.96
CA GLU A 200 39.91 2.30 -105.17
C GLU A 200 40.89 3.44 -104.77
N ASP A 201 41.98 3.01 -104.13
CA ASP A 201 43.21 3.71 -103.73
C ASP A 201 43.21 4.86 -102.69
N GLN A 202 43.60 4.46 -101.46
CA GLN A 202 44.78 4.94 -100.70
C GLN A 202 44.92 6.44 -100.29
N VAL A 203 45.81 6.68 -99.32
CA VAL A 203 46.40 8.01 -98.91
C VAL A 203 45.41 8.94 -98.15
N VAL A 204 45.74 9.62 -97.03
CA VAL A 204 46.78 9.45 -95.97
C VAL A 204 46.44 10.35 -94.75
N GLN A 205 47.17 10.21 -93.63
CA GLN A 205 47.40 11.12 -92.47
C GLN A 205 46.54 12.39 -92.23
N ALA A 206 46.13 12.55 -90.96
CA ALA A 206 46.18 13.80 -90.14
C ALA A 206 45.31 15.00 -90.58
N GLU A 207 45.07 16.07 -89.80
CA GLU A 207 45.77 16.71 -88.66
C GLU A 207 44.80 17.36 -87.62
N VAL A 208 45.34 17.73 -86.43
CA VAL A 208 45.05 18.94 -85.60
C VAL A 208 43.56 19.38 -85.43
N ALA A 209 42.90 19.35 -84.26
CA ALA A 209 43.22 19.77 -82.87
C ALA A 209 43.23 21.30 -82.58
N ALA A 210 42.11 21.88 -82.10
CA ALA A 210 42.05 23.14 -81.31
C ALA A 210 40.64 23.42 -80.74
N ALA A 211 40.57 24.07 -79.55
CA ALA A 211 39.54 24.98 -79.01
C ALA A 211 38.04 24.50 -78.96
N GLN A 212 37.19 24.78 -77.96
CA GLN A 212 36.95 25.93 -77.06
C GLN A 212 36.53 27.24 -77.75
N ASP A 213 35.22 27.48 -77.92
CA ASP A 213 34.56 28.69 -77.37
C ASP A 213 33.02 28.51 -77.29
N GLY A 214 32.30 29.48 -76.70
CA GLY A 214 30.94 29.28 -76.20
C GLY A 214 29.72 29.74 -77.04
N ALA A 215 28.58 29.15 -76.66
CA ALA A 215 27.29 29.78 -76.30
C ALA A 215 26.36 30.44 -77.37
N GLN A 216 25.09 30.64 -76.93
CA GLN A 216 24.03 31.55 -77.45
C GLN A 216 23.30 31.13 -78.76
N LEU A 217 22.00 31.35 -79.05
CA LEU A 217 20.71 31.87 -78.45
C LEU A 217 19.56 31.40 -79.43
N LEU A 218 18.21 31.37 -79.25
CA LEU A 218 17.18 31.72 -78.23
C LEU A 218 15.82 31.01 -78.59
N GLU A 219 14.89 30.89 -77.61
CA GLU A 219 13.39 30.91 -77.72
C GLU A 219 12.67 29.83 -78.60
N GLU A 220 11.34 29.58 -78.58
CA GLU A 220 10.14 30.32 -78.10
C GLU A 220 8.93 29.37 -77.81
N ASP A 221 7.96 29.76 -76.96
CA ASP A 221 6.53 29.29 -76.81
C ASP A 221 6.16 27.79 -76.53
N ALA A 222 5.00 27.41 -75.93
CA ALA A 222 4.06 28.09 -74.99
C ALA A 222 2.93 27.15 -74.43
N SER A 223 2.41 27.48 -73.23
CA SER A 223 0.98 27.41 -72.79
C SER A 223 0.18 26.08 -72.58
N ALA A 224 0.21 25.58 -71.34
CA ALA A 224 -0.93 25.47 -70.36
C ALA A 224 -2.16 24.50 -70.52
N ALA A 225 -2.86 24.33 -69.36
CA ALA A 225 -4.18 23.71 -69.07
C ALA A 225 -4.25 22.16 -68.98
N SER A 226 -4.51 21.58 -67.80
CA SER A 226 -5.84 21.14 -67.27
C SER A 226 -6.20 19.70 -67.72
N GLU A 227 -6.98 18.87 -67.00
CA GLU A 227 -7.80 19.04 -65.77
C GLU A 227 -8.04 17.65 -65.13
N GLU A 228 -8.18 17.56 -63.80
CA GLU A 228 -8.94 16.48 -63.15
C GLU A 228 -10.02 17.08 -62.25
N ALA A 229 -11.21 16.47 -62.26
CA ALA A 229 -12.36 16.89 -61.47
C ALA A 229 -13.16 15.65 -60.99
N PRO A 230 -13.77 15.67 -59.80
CA PRO A 230 -14.17 14.45 -59.10
C PRO A 230 -15.55 13.89 -59.48
N VAL A 231 -15.74 12.64 -59.04
CA VAL A 231 -16.95 11.82 -59.21
C VAL A 231 -18.23 12.49 -58.67
N THR A 232 -19.31 12.42 -59.44
CA THR A 232 -20.70 12.43 -58.94
C THR A 232 -21.52 11.37 -59.67
N ALA A 233 -22.55 10.84 -59.02
CA ALA A 233 -23.25 9.61 -59.45
C ALA A 233 -24.63 9.86 -60.09
N GLU A 234 -25.02 8.99 -61.01
CA GLU A 234 -26.42 8.77 -61.41
C GLU A 234 -26.74 7.27 -61.49
N GLU A 235 -27.91 6.87 -60.97
CA GLU A 235 -28.64 5.68 -61.40
C GLU A 235 -30.02 6.11 -61.97
N PRO A 236 -30.66 5.31 -62.83
CA PRO A 236 -31.28 5.87 -64.03
C PRO A 236 -32.80 6.11 -63.94
N VAL A 237 -33.26 7.10 -64.72
CA VAL A 237 -34.69 7.29 -65.04
C VAL A 237 -35.01 6.75 -66.43
N VAL A 238 -36.17 6.09 -66.55
CA VAL A 238 -36.63 5.34 -67.74
C VAL A 238 -36.86 6.25 -68.96
N ALA A 239 -36.47 5.77 -70.14
CA ALA A 239 -36.70 6.45 -71.42
C ALA A 239 -38.16 6.37 -71.91
N GLU A 240 -38.67 7.46 -72.49
CA GLU A 240 -39.86 7.45 -73.34
C GLU A 240 -39.52 7.28 -74.84
N GLU A 241 -40.45 6.70 -75.60
CA GLU A 241 -40.24 6.20 -76.96
C GLU A 241 -40.31 7.27 -78.08
N PRO A 242 -39.72 7.00 -79.27
CA PRO A 242 -39.51 8.00 -80.31
C PRO A 242 -40.74 8.29 -81.17
N SER A 243 -40.87 9.55 -81.62
CA SER A 243 -41.86 9.98 -82.62
C SER A 243 -41.29 10.06 -84.03
N ALA A 244 -41.56 9.05 -84.86
CA ALA A 244 -41.40 9.09 -86.31
C ALA A 244 -42.69 8.59 -87.00
N PRO A 245 -43.12 9.20 -88.13
CA PRO A 245 -44.46 8.97 -88.68
C PRO A 245 -44.59 7.70 -89.55
N VAL A 246 -45.79 7.11 -89.58
CA VAL A 246 -46.12 5.92 -90.40
C VAL A 246 -47.37 6.19 -91.25
N GLU A 247 -47.33 5.83 -92.54
CA GLU A 247 -48.42 5.95 -93.51
C GLU A 247 -49.49 4.83 -93.37
N PRO A 248 -50.75 5.06 -93.83
CA PRO A 248 -51.87 4.16 -93.57
C PRO A 248 -52.09 3.03 -94.62
N PRO A 249 -52.31 1.77 -94.19
CA PRO A 249 -52.78 0.66 -95.03
C PRO A 249 -54.33 0.40 -94.93
N PRO A 250 -54.94 -0.47 -95.78
CA PRO A 250 -56.31 -0.26 -96.27
C PRO A 250 -57.48 -0.96 -95.53
N GLU A 251 -58.70 -0.83 -96.08
CA GLU A 251 -59.95 -1.38 -95.54
C GLU A 251 -60.02 -2.92 -95.55
N ILE A 252 -60.00 -3.55 -94.37
CA ILE A 252 -60.14 -5.01 -94.17
C ILE A 252 -61.58 -5.38 -93.74
N ASN A 253 -62.06 -6.55 -94.18
CA ASN A 253 -63.48 -6.88 -94.31
C ASN A 253 -64.13 -7.48 -93.03
N GLY A 254 -65.46 -7.47 -92.96
CA GLY A 254 -66.27 -7.73 -91.74
C GLY A 254 -66.28 -9.17 -91.19
N ARG A 255 -65.53 -10.09 -91.81
CA ARG A 255 -65.20 -11.42 -91.25
C ARG A 255 -63.81 -11.46 -90.65
N GLU A 256 -62.81 -10.89 -91.34
CA GLU A 256 -61.44 -10.77 -90.82
C GLU A 256 -61.41 -9.88 -89.58
N ARG A 257 -62.17 -8.77 -89.54
CA ARG A 257 -62.35 -7.98 -88.31
C ARG A 257 -62.90 -8.78 -87.12
N ARG A 258 -63.63 -9.89 -87.36
CA ARG A 258 -64.10 -10.80 -86.31
C ARG A 258 -63.10 -11.91 -85.97
N ALA A 259 -62.36 -12.42 -86.95
CA ALA A 259 -61.24 -13.33 -86.70
C ALA A 259 -60.13 -12.63 -85.88
N ILE A 260 -59.77 -11.41 -86.27
CA ILE A 260 -58.81 -10.55 -85.56
C ILE A 260 -59.35 -10.16 -84.17
N LYS A 261 -60.64 -9.80 -84.02
CA LYS A 261 -61.21 -9.57 -82.68
C LYS A 261 -61.25 -10.83 -81.81
N LEU A 262 -61.49 -12.02 -82.37
CA LEU A 262 -61.43 -13.26 -81.59
C LEU A 262 -59.99 -13.64 -81.24
N GLY A 263 -59.02 -13.47 -82.15
CA GLY A 263 -57.61 -13.70 -81.90
C GLY A 263 -57.02 -12.73 -80.86
N THR A 264 -57.36 -11.44 -80.94
CA THR A 264 -56.96 -10.44 -79.94
C THR A 264 -57.68 -10.63 -78.61
N LEU A 265 -58.95 -11.06 -78.59
CA LEU A 265 -59.61 -11.49 -77.35
C LEU A 265 -58.91 -12.71 -76.75
N PHE A 266 -58.57 -13.73 -77.55
CA PHE A 266 -57.88 -14.92 -77.06
C PHE A 266 -56.47 -14.60 -76.54
N ALA A 267 -55.74 -13.71 -77.22
CA ALA A 267 -54.46 -13.17 -76.75
C ALA A 267 -54.61 -12.36 -75.46
N SER A 268 -55.66 -11.54 -75.33
CA SER A 268 -55.94 -10.79 -74.09
C SER A 268 -56.32 -11.70 -72.92
N VAL A 269 -57.05 -12.80 -73.17
CA VAL A 269 -57.38 -13.81 -72.14
C VAL A 269 -56.14 -14.62 -71.76
N ALA A 270 -55.26 -14.94 -72.70
CA ALA A 270 -53.97 -15.56 -72.42
C ALA A 270 -53.05 -14.63 -71.61
N ALA A 271 -52.98 -13.34 -71.96
CA ALA A 271 -52.21 -12.33 -71.24
C ALA A 271 -52.76 -12.11 -69.81
N VAL A 272 -54.09 -12.06 -69.63
CA VAL A 272 -54.72 -12.01 -68.30
C VAL A 272 -54.45 -13.30 -67.52
N GLY A 273 -54.43 -14.46 -68.17
CA GLY A 273 -54.04 -15.73 -67.55
C GLY A 273 -52.60 -15.72 -67.06
N GLN A 274 -51.66 -15.26 -67.89
CA GLN A 274 -50.25 -15.11 -67.56
C GLN A 274 -50.04 -14.06 -66.44
N HIS A 275 -50.75 -12.93 -66.49
CA HIS A 275 -50.68 -11.90 -65.46
C HIS A 275 -51.25 -12.39 -64.12
N ASN A 276 -52.36 -13.14 -64.13
CA ASN A 276 -52.88 -13.79 -62.93
C ASN A 276 -51.88 -14.82 -62.37
N GLN A 277 -51.16 -15.55 -63.23
CA GLN A 277 -50.12 -16.49 -62.80
C GLN A 277 -48.92 -15.74 -62.17
N GLN A 278 -48.50 -14.60 -62.73
CA GLN A 278 -47.50 -13.71 -62.15
C GLN A 278 -47.95 -13.15 -60.79
N ILE A 279 -49.22 -12.74 -60.65
CA ILE A 279 -49.79 -12.29 -59.37
C ILE A 279 -49.76 -13.41 -58.33
N VAL A 280 -50.12 -14.65 -58.70
CA VAL A 280 -50.05 -15.81 -57.79
C VAL A 280 -48.60 -16.11 -57.37
N GLN A 281 -47.63 -15.98 -58.28
CA GLN A 281 -46.21 -16.12 -57.95
C GLN A 281 -45.72 -15.01 -57.01
N ALA A 282 -46.07 -13.75 -57.28
CA ALA A 282 -45.73 -12.62 -56.42
C ALA A 282 -46.36 -12.72 -55.02
N LEU A 283 -47.61 -13.21 -54.92
CA LEU A 283 -48.26 -13.50 -53.64
C LEU A 283 -47.63 -14.68 -52.89
N GLY A 284 -47.04 -15.65 -53.60
CA GLY A 284 -46.22 -16.72 -53.01
C GLY A 284 -44.96 -16.15 -52.35
N VAL A 285 -44.17 -15.39 -53.11
CA VAL A 285 -42.94 -14.74 -52.60
C VAL A 285 -43.26 -13.77 -51.45
N ALA A 286 -44.35 -13.00 -51.54
CA ALA A 286 -44.78 -12.14 -50.44
C ALA A 286 -45.22 -12.93 -49.18
N GLY A 287 -45.76 -14.14 -49.36
CA GLY A 287 -46.07 -15.06 -48.26
C GLY A 287 -44.78 -15.56 -47.57
N GLU A 288 -43.82 -16.02 -48.36
CA GLU A 288 -42.50 -16.47 -47.88
C GLU A 288 -41.75 -15.33 -47.15
N GLN A 289 -41.81 -14.10 -47.67
CA GLN A 289 -41.27 -12.90 -47.01
C GLN A 289 -41.98 -12.61 -45.69
N VAL A 290 -43.31 -12.72 -45.63
CA VAL A 290 -44.10 -12.52 -44.40
C VAL A 290 -43.78 -13.59 -43.35
N ASP A 291 -43.55 -14.84 -43.73
CA ASP A 291 -43.16 -15.90 -42.79
C ASP A 291 -41.69 -15.76 -42.35
N THR A 292 -40.79 -15.28 -43.22
CA THR A 292 -39.43 -14.87 -42.84
C THR A 292 -39.44 -13.74 -41.82
N LEU A 293 -40.25 -12.68 -42.05
CA LEU A 293 -40.39 -11.55 -41.13
C LEU A 293 -40.98 -11.97 -39.78
N LYS A 294 -41.89 -12.96 -39.73
CA LYS A 294 -42.36 -13.55 -38.46
C LYS A 294 -41.23 -14.29 -37.74
N GLY A 295 -40.42 -15.05 -38.46
CA GLY A 295 -39.24 -15.73 -37.89
C GLY A 295 -38.26 -14.74 -37.27
N GLN A 296 -37.95 -13.66 -37.98
CA GLN A 296 -37.12 -12.56 -37.48
C GLN A 296 -37.76 -11.85 -36.27
N LEU A 297 -39.07 -11.61 -36.26
CA LEU A 297 -39.77 -11.02 -35.13
C LEU A 297 -39.72 -11.93 -33.87
N PHE A 298 -39.84 -13.25 -34.04
CA PHE A 298 -39.71 -14.20 -32.93
C PHE A 298 -38.27 -14.31 -32.41
N ALA A 299 -37.26 -14.22 -33.29
CA ALA A 299 -35.86 -14.12 -32.88
C ALA A 299 -35.64 -12.86 -32.03
N VAL A 300 -35.95 -11.67 -32.55
CA VAL A 300 -35.82 -10.40 -31.83
C VAL A 300 -36.63 -10.37 -30.52
N GLN A 301 -37.77 -11.07 -30.45
CA GLN A 301 -38.51 -11.22 -29.20
C GLN A 301 -37.81 -12.13 -28.19
N ALA A 302 -37.14 -13.20 -28.63
CA ALA A 302 -36.33 -14.06 -27.77
C ALA A 302 -35.04 -13.37 -27.33
N ASP A 303 -34.32 -12.72 -28.24
CA ASP A 303 -33.11 -11.93 -27.97
C ASP A 303 -33.40 -10.84 -26.92
N ARG A 304 -34.56 -10.17 -27.06
CA ARG A 304 -35.04 -9.22 -26.04
C ARG A 304 -35.32 -9.90 -24.69
N MET A 305 -35.90 -11.10 -24.67
CA MET A 305 -36.19 -11.79 -23.40
C MET A 305 -34.92 -12.27 -22.69
N ALA A 306 -33.86 -12.58 -23.43
CA ALA A 306 -32.53 -12.78 -22.87
C ALA A 306 -31.98 -11.46 -22.31
N LEU A 307 -31.97 -10.38 -23.09
CA LEU A 307 -31.48 -9.07 -22.64
C LEU A 307 -32.26 -8.52 -21.41
N ASP A 308 -33.58 -8.67 -21.38
CA ASP A 308 -34.44 -8.30 -20.23
C ASP A 308 -34.16 -9.20 -18.99
N ALA A 309 -33.53 -10.37 -19.14
CA ALA A 309 -33.07 -11.25 -18.05
C ALA A 309 -31.64 -10.91 -17.59
N ASP A 310 -30.69 -10.79 -18.53
CA ASP A 310 -29.30 -10.37 -18.26
C ASP A 310 -29.27 -9.03 -17.50
N LEU A 311 -30.18 -8.11 -17.84
CA LEU A 311 -30.33 -6.81 -17.18
C LEU A 311 -30.88 -6.93 -15.74
N GLN A 312 -31.66 -7.96 -15.42
CA GLN A 312 -32.06 -8.25 -14.03
C GLN A 312 -30.93 -8.90 -13.26
N GLU A 313 -30.18 -9.82 -13.87
CA GLU A 313 -29.00 -10.44 -13.26
C GLU A 313 -27.93 -9.38 -12.92
N LYS A 314 -27.60 -8.49 -13.86
CA LYS A 314 -26.69 -7.36 -13.61
C LYS A 314 -27.23 -6.32 -12.62
N LYS A 315 -28.56 -6.24 -12.40
CA LYS A 315 -29.14 -5.42 -11.33
C LYS A 315 -29.02 -6.08 -9.96
N GLN A 316 -29.17 -7.40 -9.89
CA GLN A 316 -28.98 -8.14 -8.65
C GLN A 316 -27.51 -8.05 -8.23
N GLY A 317 -26.58 -8.41 -9.12
CA GLY A 317 -25.15 -8.28 -8.84
C GLY A 317 -24.70 -6.86 -8.49
N LEU A 318 -25.30 -5.82 -9.08
CA LEU A 318 -25.03 -4.43 -8.67
C LEU A 318 -25.53 -4.12 -7.25
N ALA A 319 -26.65 -4.69 -6.82
CA ALA A 319 -27.17 -4.54 -5.46
C ALA A 319 -26.34 -5.35 -4.44
N ASP A 320 -25.88 -6.54 -4.85
CA ASP A 320 -25.01 -7.40 -4.03
C ASP A 320 -23.65 -6.71 -3.81
N SER A 321 -23.00 -6.21 -4.88
CA SER A 321 -21.78 -5.41 -4.76
C SER A 321 -21.97 -4.06 -4.05
N GLN A 322 -23.18 -3.48 -4.05
CA GLN A 322 -23.47 -2.31 -3.20
C GLN A 322 -23.47 -2.69 -1.71
N SER A 323 -24.03 -3.85 -1.34
CA SER A 323 -23.97 -4.36 0.04
C SER A 323 -22.55 -4.75 0.45
N GLU A 324 -21.74 -5.27 -0.47
CA GLU A 324 -20.31 -5.55 -0.26
C GLU A 324 -19.53 -4.26 -0.02
N VAL A 325 -19.75 -3.22 -0.84
CA VAL A 325 -19.12 -1.89 -0.66
C VAL A 325 -19.55 -1.21 0.65
N GLU A 326 -20.82 -1.31 1.07
CA GLU A 326 -21.26 -0.81 2.38
C GLU A 326 -20.54 -1.57 3.53
N THR A 327 -20.37 -2.89 3.39
CA THR A 327 -19.67 -3.72 4.38
C THR A 327 -18.19 -3.34 4.47
N LEU A 328 -17.48 -3.29 3.34
CA LEU A 328 -16.08 -2.89 3.23
C LEU A 328 -15.85 -1.43 3.69
N GLN A 329 -16.83 -0.54 3.55
CA GLN A 329 -16.76 0.80 4.14
C GLN A 329 -16.75 0.75 5.66
N THR A 330 -17.64 -0.02 6.30
CA THR A 330 -17.64 -0.18 7.77
C THR A 330 -16.38 -0.88 8.30
N GLU A 331 -15.84 -1.85 7.56
CA GLU A 331 -14.56 -2.47 7.90
C GLU A 331 -13.39 -1.47 7.78
N ARG A 332 -13.34 -0.70 6.69
CA ARG A 332 -12.32 0.34 6.51
C ARG A 332 -12.41 1.42 7.59
N GLU A 333 -13.61 1.78 8.05
CA GLU A 333 -13.79 2.70 9.18
C GLU A 333 -13.24 2.10 10.50
N SER A 334 -13.50 0.81 10.75
CA SER A 334 -12.92 0.08 11.89
C SER A 334 -11.38 0.03 11.83
N LEU A 335 -10.81 -0.31 10.67
CA LEU A 335 -9.36 -0.34 10.45
C LEU A 335 -8.73 1.05 10.54
N THR A 336 -9.42 2.10 10.06
CA THR A 336 -8.97 3.49 10.22
C THR A 336 -8.91 3.89 11.70
N ALA A 337 -9.90 3.49 12.50
CA ALA A 337 -9.90 3.74 13.94
C ALA A 337 -8.75 2.99 14.67
N GLN A 338 -8.43 1.76 14.25
CA GLN A 338 -7.27 1.02 14.77
C GLN A 338 -5.94 1.68 14.37
N ILE A 339 -5.83 2.19 13.15
CA ILE A 339 -4.63 2.93 12.68
C ILE A 339 -4.48 4.26 13.44
N ASP A 340 -5.56 5.00 13.70
CA ASP A 340 -5.55 6.22 14.51
C ASP A 340 -5.07 5.92 15.95
N ASP A 341 -5.55 4.84 16.57
CA ASP A 341 -5.14 4.43 17.91
C ASP A 341 -3.66 4.01 17.95
N LEU A 342 -3.21 3.14 17.04
CA LEU A 342 -1.80 2.73 16.93
C LEU A 342 -0.87 3.92 16.61
N THR A 343 -1.32 4.89 15.81
CA THR A 343 -0.58 6.13 15.55
C THR A 343 -0.46 6.98 16.81
N THR A 344 -1.53 7.04 17.62
CA THR A 344 -1.54 7.76 18.91
C THR A 344 -0.63 7.08 19.94
N GLN A 345 -0.67 5.75 20.03
CA GLN A 345 0.28 4.96 20.86
C GLN A 345 1.73 5.19 20.41
N SER A 346 2.00 5.18 19.09
CA SER A 346 3.35 5.43 18.56
C SER A 346 3.85 6.85 18.85
N ALA A 347 2.99 7.87 18.78
CA ALA A 347 3.34 9.24 19.12
C ALA A 347 3.63 9.42 20.63
N ALA A 348 2.87 8.74 21.50
CA ALA A 348 3.14 8.70 22.94
C ALA A 348 4.51 8.06 23.23
N VAL A 349 4.79 6.88 22.66
CA VAL A 349 6.09 6.19 22.81
C VAL A 349 7.26 7.02 22.28
N GLN A 350 7.09 7.74 21.17
CA GLN A 350 8.12 8.66 20.66
C GLN A 350 8.35 9.86 21.62
N THR A 351 7.29 10.39 22.22
CA THR A 351 7.38 11.49 23.21
C THR A 351 8.12 11.03 24.47
N ASP A 352 7.79 9.83 24.99
CA ASP A 352 8.50 9.20 26.11
C ASP A 352 9.98 8.94 25.78
N LEU A 353 10.28 8.52 24.55
CA LEU A 353 11.64 8.29 24.07
C LEU A 353 12.46 9.59 24.00
N ASP A 354 11.87 10.69 23.52
CA ASP A 354 12.57 11.98 23.44
C ASP A 354 12.72 12.65 24.82
N ALA A 355 11.77 12.45 25.73
CA ALA A 355 11.92 12.82 27.14
C ALA A 355 13.03 12.00 27.83
N ALA A 356 13.13 10.69 27.55
CA ALA A 356 14.20 9.84 28.05
C ALA A 356 15.57 10.21 27.47
N ASN A 357 15.66 10.53 26.17
CA ASN A 357 16.88 11.01 25.51
C ASN A 357 17.34 12.36 26.09
N THR A 358 16.42 13.27 26.36
CA THR A 358 16.72 14.56 27.03
C THR A 358 17.26 14.32 28.45
N SER A 359 16.61 13.46 29.22
CA SER A 359 17.06 13.06 30.57
C SER A 359 18.43 12.37 30.56
N LEU A 360 18.74 11.60 29.51
CA LEU A 360 20.04 10.97 29.30
C LEU A 360 21.14 12.01 28.99
N ALA A 361 20.83 13.04 28.20
CA ALA A 361 21.76 14.13 27.94
C ALA A 361 22.05 14.95 29.21
N GLU A 362 21.02 15.31 29.99
CA GLU A 362 21.19 16.03 31.26
C GLU A 362 22.00 15.23 32.28
N THR A 363 21.76 13.91 32.40
CA THR A 363 22.53 13.05 33.31
C THR A 363 23.98 12.85 32.84
N GLN A 364 24.24 12.83 31.53
CA GLN A 364 25.61 12.87 31.00
C GLN A 364 26.32 14.20 31.33
N GLU A 365 25.66 15.35 31.15
CA GLU A 365 26.23 16.65 31.52
C GLU A 365 26.56 16.69 33.03
N GLN A 366 25.61 16.28 33.88
CA GLN A 366 25.82 16.18 35.33
C GLN A 366 26.98 15.24 35.69
N LEU A 367 27.14 14.11 34.98
CA LEU A 367 28.26 13.19 35.21
C LEU A 367 29.60 13.85 34.87
N THR A 368 29.71 14.54 33.72
CA THR A 368 30.95 15.29 33.38
C THR A 368 31.21 16.43 34.36
N ALA A 369 30.18 17.10 34.88
CA ALA A 369 30.32 18.12 35.91
C ALA A 369 30.88 17.52 37.23
N ARG A 370 30.42 16.31 37.62
CA ARG A 370 30.96 15.58 38.78
C ARG A 370 32.37 15.06 38.56
N GLU A 371 32.73 14.61 37.36
CA GLU A 371 34.12 14.23 37.03
C GLU A 371 35.07 15.43 37.15
N ASN A 372 34.63 16.62 36.69
CA ASN A 372 35.39 17.86 36.87
C ASN A 372 35.49 18.28 38.35
N GLU A 373 34.40 18.19 39.12
CA GLU A 373 34.40 18.46 40.56
C GLU A 373 35.34 17.50 41.31
N LEU A 374 35.33 16.20 40.98
CA LEU A 374 36.25 15.20 41.53
C LEU A 374 37.70 15.43 41.11
N ALA A 375 37.95 15.89 39.88
CA ALA A 375 39.28 16.28 39.43
C ALA A 375 39.81 17.49 40.22
N GLU A 376 38.97 18.50 40.47
CA GLU A 376 39.34 19.65 41.31
C GLU A 376 39.56 19.22 42.78
N LEU A 377 38.69 18.39 43.35
CA LEU A 377 38.84 17.85 44.70
C LEU A 377 40.14 17.03 44.85
N ASN A 378 40.51 16.22 43.86
CA ASN A 378 41.79 15.52 43.86
C ASN A 378 42.97 16.51 43.80
N LEU A 379 42.87 17.58 43.01
CA LEU A 379 43.89 18.64 42.96
C LEU A 379 44.01 19.40 44.31
N GLN A 380 42.89 19.60 45.01
CA GLN A 380 42.86 20.17 46.36
C GLN A 380 43.43 19.19 47.40
N ILE A 381 43.17 17.89 47.27
CA ILE A 381 43.75 16.83 48.11
C ILE A 381 45.27 16.75 47.91
N ASP A 382 45.77 16.75 46.67
CA ASP A 382 47.21 16.80 46.38
C ASP A 382 47.87 18.06 46.94
N SER A 383 47.19 19.22 46.83
CA SER A 383 47.65 20.47 47.43
C SER A 383 47.70 20.38 48.96
N LEU A 384 46.69 19.78 49.60
CA LEU A 384 46.66 19.57 51.05
C LEU A 384 47.72 18.56 51.51
N CYS A 385 47.95 17.47 50.78
CA CYS A 385 49.02 16.51 51.05
C CYS A 385 50.41 17.17 50.97
N GLN A 386 50.64 18.03 49.96
CA GLN A 386 51.87 18.84 49.86
C GLN A 386 51.99 19.88 50.99
N GLN A 387 50.89 20.51 51.42
CA GLN A 387 50.88 21.50 52.51
C GLN A 387 51.06 20.86 53.91
N LEU A 388 50.50 19.67 54.13
CA LEU A 388 50.57 18.93 55.39
C LEU A 388 51.87 18.13 55.54
N GLY A 389 52.57 17.84 54.43
CA GLY A 389 53.86 17.13 54.45
C GLY A 389 53.74 15.65 54.83
N VAL A 390 52.58 15.04 54.60
CA VAL A 390 52.27 13.67 55.05
C VAL A 390 52.62 12.66 53.95
N THR A 391 53.87 12.22 53.92
CA THR A 391 54.22 10.90 53.40
C THR A 391 53.91 9.86 54.47
N ALA A 392 52.68 9.35 54.50
CA ALA A 392 52.26 8.31 55.44
C ALA A 392 52.59 6.91 54.90
N GLU A 393 53.65 6.32 55.44
CA GLU A 393 53.94 4.88 55.32
C GLU A 393 53.15 4.08 56.38
N GLU A 394 52.72 2.87 55.99
CA GLU A 394 52.46 1.66 56.80
C GLU A 394 51.43 1.63 57.96
N ASP A 395 50.72 0.49 58.01
CA ASP A 395 50.18 -0.29 59.12
C ASP A 395 49.91 0.34 60.52
N THR A 396 48.73 0.05 61.10
CA THR A 396 48.54 -0.95 62.20
C THR A 396 47.13 -0.86 62.85
N VAL A 397 46.75 -1.90 63.62
CA VAL A 397 45.61 -1.97 64.58
C VAL A 397 44.20 -1.93 63.95
N ALA A 398 43.31 -2.94 63.99
CA ALA A 398 43.15 -4.18 64.76
C ALA A 398 42.54 -4.07 66.19
N ALA A 399 41.21 -4.31 66.27
CA ALA A 399 40.38 -4.73 67.42
C ALA A 399 39.99 -3.73 68.55
N ALA A 400 38.69 -3.39 68.60
CA ALA A 400 37.80 -3.20 69.76
C ALA A 400 36.37 -2.97 69.19
N ASP A 401 35.35 -3.81 69.38
CA ASP A 401 34.61 -4.21 70.60
C ASP A 401 33.97 -3.04 71.37
N GLY A 402 32.62 -3.06 71.48
CA GLY A 402 31.83 -2.10 72.25
C GLY A 402 30.31 -2.20 72.03
N GLU A 403 29.61 -2.99 72.86
CA GLU A 403 28.14 -3.12 72.87
C GLU A 403 27.44 -2.01 73.70
N ALA A 404 26.31 -1.49 73.22
CA ALA A 404 25.16 -0.94 73.98
C ALA A 404 24.05 -0.52 72.97
N SER A 405 22.80 -1.02 72.92
CA SER A 405 21.76 -1.36 73.91
C SER A 405 20.83 -0.19 74.29
N ASP A 406 19.53 -0.35 73.98
CA ASP A 406 18.30 0.31 74.51
C ASP A 406 18.25 1.87 74.52
N ASP A 407 17.16 2.52 74.09
CA ASP A 407 15.85 2.49 74.77
C ASP A 407 14.69 3.03 73.87
N SER A 408 13.45 2.60 74.16
CA SER A 408 12.09 3.13 73.80
C SER A 408 11.91 4.05 72.56
N GLU A 409 11.06 3.76 71.55
CA GLU A 409 9.61 3.48 71.57
C GLU A 409 8.71 4.66 72.03
N ALA A 410 8.14 5.45 71.09
CA ALA A 410 7.01 6.37 71.34
C ALA A 410 6.26 6.86 70.06
N ALA A 411 5.04 6.34 69.85
CA ALA A 411 3.82 6.97 69.29
C ALA A 411 3.85 7.97 68.08
N ILE A 412 3.25 7.49 66.97
CA ILE A 412 2.47 8.18 65.91
C ILE A 412 1.37 9.08 66.54
N PRO A 413 1.00 10.31 66.05
CA PRO A 413 0.34 10.48 64.74
C PRO A 413 0.54 11.79 63.91
N GLU A 414 0.44 11.61 62.59
CA GLU A 414 -0.49 12.22 61.61
C GLU A 414 -0.92 13.72 61.65
N GLU A 415 -1.05 14.26 60.43
CA GLU A 415 -1.71 15.51 59.97
C GLU A 415 -1.10 16.90 60.24
N ALA A 416 -1.43 17.82 59.33
CA ALA A 416 -0.91 19.20 59.17
C ALA A 416 -1.97 20.23 59.72
N PRO A 417 -1.97 21.58 59.45
CA PRO A 417 -1.47 22.31 58.27
C PRO A 417 -0.78 23.69 58.52
N ALA A 418 -0.61 24.39 57.40
CA ALA A 418 0.00 25.70 57.09
C ALA A 418 -0.28 26.95 57.97
N ALA A 419 0.44 28.04 57.60
CA ALA A 419 0.21 29.47 57.89
C ALA A 419 0.67 29.99 59.29
N GLU A 420 1.10 31.24 59.50
CA GLU A 420 1.32 32.39 58.60
C GLU A 420 2.22 33.50 59.25
N ALA A 421 2.59 34.51 58.45
CA ALA A 421 2.75 35.94 58.79
C ALA A 421 3.87 36.53 59.72
N GLU A 422 4.63 37.45 59.11
CA GLU A 422 4.96 38.84 59.56
C GLU A 422 6.00 39.23 60.65
N GLY A 423 6.75 40.31 60.33
CA GLY A 423 7.32 41.31 61.26
C GLY A 423 8.72 41.05 61.84
N GLU A 424 9.58 42.05 62.13
CA GLU A 424 9.67 43.45 61.69
C GLU A 424 11.14 43.94 61.85
N GLN A 425 11.46 45.19 61.50
CA GLN A 425 12.80 45.78 61.43
C GLN A 425 13.57 45.83 62.78
N THR A 426 14.91 45.80 62.74
CA THR A 426 15.74 46.90 63.31
C THR A 426 17.24 46.89 62.91
N THR A 427 17.67 48.00 62.29
CA THR A 427 18.97 48.71 62.35
C THR A 427 20.17 48.11 63.12
N GLY A 428 21.41 48.21 62.57
CA GLY A 428 22.60 47.93 63.41
C GLY A 428 24.05 48.02 62.89
N ASP A 429 24.41 48.95 61.99
CA ASP A 429 25.77 49.53 61.82
C ASP A 429 27.04 48.64 61.52
N ALA A 430 27.65 48.92 60.37
CA ALA A 430 29.09 48.93 60.05
C ALA A 430 30.06 47.74 60.35
N SER A 431 30.54 47.17 59.24
CA SER A 431 31.93 46.74 58.94
C SER A 431 32.38 45.29 59.20
N GLN A 432 33.11 44.77 58.20
CA GLN A 432 33.73 43.44 58.07
C GLN A 432 32.77 42.30 57.64
N GLU A 433 33.37 41.24 57.08
CA GLU A 433 32.74 40.01 56.55
C GLU A 433 31.79 40.13 55.34
N ALA A 434 32.23 40.84 54.29
CA ALA A 434 31.72 40.66 52.92
C ALA A 434 32.16 39.31 52.27
N SER A 435 32.12 38.21 53.03
CA SER A 435 32.66 36.89 52.64
C SER A 435 31.84 35.69 53.12
N THR A 436 30.74 35.91 53.84
CA THR A 436 29.88 34.85 54.39
C THR A 436 28.56 34.66 53.63
N ALA A 437 28.11 35.68 52.88
CA ALA A 437 26.92 35.61 52.03
C ALA A 437 26.87 34.39 51.06
N PRO A 438 27.98 33.97 50.41
CA PRO A 438 27.95 32.81 49.52
C PRO A 438 27.59 31.50 50.22
N LYS A 439 27.90 31.35 51.52
CA LYS A 439 27.61 30.11 52.26
C LYS A 439 26.15 29.99 52.68
N LEU A 440 25.47 31.10 52.96
CA LEU A 440 24.03 31.08 53.22
C LEU A 440 23.23 30.88 51.93
N MET A 441 23.64 31.47 50.81
CA MET A 441 23.07 31.14 49.49
C MET A 441 23.34 29.69 49.10
N GLY A 442 24.56 29.18 49.30
CA GLY A 442 24.92 27.80 48.99
C GLY A 442 24.10 26.77 49.78
N ILE A 443 23.85 27.00 51.07
CA ILE A 443 22.96 26.13 51.87
C ILE A 443 21.50 26.23 51.40
N GLY A 444 21.03 27.42 51.00
CA GLY A 444 19.69 27.59 50.41
C GLY A 444 19.54 26.87 49.06
N ALA A 445 20.55 26.96 48.19
CA ALA A 445 20.59 26.28 46.90
C ALA A 445 20.70 24.76 47.05
N LEU A 446 21.50 24.27 48.01
CA LEU A 446 21.56 22.85 48.36
C LEU A 446 20.23 22.36 48.95
N ALA A 447 19.55 23.14 49.78
CA ALA A 447 18.22 22.78 50.30
C ALA A 447 17.16 22.75 49.18
N ALA A 448 17.21 23.67 48.23
CA ALA A 448 16.35 23.67 47.05
C ALA A 448 16.66 22.49 46.11
N GLY A 449 17.94 22.17 45.89
CA GLY A 449 18.37 21.03 45.08
C GLY A 449 18.03 19.68 45.71
N VAL A 450 18.23 19.53 47.03
CA VAL A 450 17.77 18.35 47.79
C VAL A 450 16.26 18.22 47.76
N LYS A 451 15.51 19.34 47.84
CA LYS A 451 14.06 19.29 47.66
C LYS A 451 13.68 18.87 46.23
N SER A 452 14.29 19.46 45.20
CA SER A 452 14.02 19.08 43.81
C SER A 452 14.33 17.61 43.55
N LEU A 453 15.44 17.09 44.10
CA LEU A 453 15.78 15.67 44.06
C LEU A 453 14.74 14.83 44.78
N SER A 454 14.27 15.24 45.96
CA SER A 454 13.19 14.55 46.68
C SER A 454 11.86 14.57 45.93
N ASP A 455 11.52 15.67 45.26
CA ASP A 455 10.30 15.82 44.47
C ASP A 455 10.38 14.94 43.19
N THR A 456 11.55 14.86 42.53
CA THR A 456 11.82 13.97 41.38
C THR A 456 11.88 12.49 41.78
N GLU A 457 12.54 12.15 42.88
CA GLU A 457 12.60 10.79 43.45
C GLU A 457 11.19 10.31 43.82
N GLN A 458 10.36 11.20 44.39
CA GLN A 458 8.95 10.91 44.67
C GLN A 458 8.11 10.73 43.40
N ALA A 459 8.40 11.44 42.31
CA ALA A 459 7.77 11.23 41.01
C ALA A 459 8.19 9.90 40.35
N GLN A 460 9.48 9.54 40.40
CA GLN A 460 9.98 8.24 39.91
C GLN A 460 9.40 7.07 40.73
N VAL A 461 9.29 7.21 42.05
CA VAL A 461 8.60 6.24 42.91
C VAL A 461 7.12 6.09 42.52
N ALA A 462 6.44 7.17 42.14
CA ALA A 462 5.06 7.10 41.65
C ALA A 462 4.95 6.39 40.28
N GLN A 463 5.88 6.63 39.35
CA GLN A 463 5.93 5.93 38.06
C GLN A 463 6.23 4.44 38.23
N ILE A 464 7.18 4.09 39.10
CA ILE A 464 7.49 2.69 39.46
C ILE A 464 6.27 2.02 40.10
N ALA A 465 5.54 2.71 40.98
CA ALA A 465 4.31 2.18 41.57
C ALA A 465 3.21 1.94 40.52
N GLY A 466 3.07 2.82 39.52
CA GLY A 466 2.16 2.65 38.40
C GLY A 466 2.48 1.42 37.54
N LEU A 467 3.74 1.26 37.13
CA LEU A 467 4.22 0.10 36.38
C LEU A 467 4.12 -1.20 37.20
N THR A 468 4.34 -1.13 38.52
CA THR A 468 4.16 -2.27 39.43
C THR A 468 2.69 -2.69 39.47
N ALA A 469 1.75 -1.74 39.62
CA ALA A 469 0.32 -2.04 39.61
C ALA A 469 -0.16 -2.60 38.26
N GLN A 470 0.41 -2.16 37.13
CA GLN A 470 0.12 -2.72 35.82
C GLN A 470 0.64 -4.15 35.67
N ALA A 471 1.85 -4.43 36.17
CA ALA A 471 2.41 -5.79 36.20
C ALA A 471 1.62 -6.72 37.15
N GLU A 472 1.17 -6.23 38.30
CA GLU A 472 0.27 -6.96 39.21
C GLU A 472 -1.08 -7.25 38.55
N SER A 473 -1.66 -6.30 37.80
CA SER A 473 -2.91 -6.50 37.05
C SER A 473 -2.77 -7.58 35.98
N LEU A 474 -1.72 -7.53 35.15
CA LEU A 474 -1.45 -8.55 34.13
C LEU A 474 -1.10 -9.91 34.74
N SER A 475 -0.43 -9.94 35.90
CA SER A 475 -0.19 -11.17 36.64
C SER A 475 -1.47 -11.77 37.22
N ALA A 476 -2.44 -10.94 37.63
CA ALA A 476 -3.74 -11.40 38.11
C ALA A 476 -4.62 -11.94 36.97
N GLU A 477 -4.62 -11.27 35.82
CA GLU A 477 -5.29 -11.73 34.59
C GLU A 477 -4.73 -13.06 34.10
N LYS A 478 -3.39 -13.19 34.04
CA LYS A 478 -2.71 -14.45 33.72
C LYS A 478 -3.09 -15.56 34.69
N ALA A 479 -3.10 -15.30 36.00
CA ALA A 479 -3.49 -16.29 37.01
C ALA A 479 -4.95 -16.73 36.88
N ALA A 480 -5.86 -15.82 36.51
CA ALA A 480 -7.26 -16.15 36.26
C ALA A 480 -7.44 -17.03 35.01
N LEU A 481 -6.67 -16.79 33.94
CA LEU A 481 -6.65 -17.65 32.76
C LEU A 481 -6.05 -19.03 33.04
N GLU A 482 -4.97 -19.10 33.84
CA GLU A 482 -4.38 -20.36 34.30
C GLU A 482 -5.37 -21.16 35.18
N GLU A 483 -6.14 -20.51 36.06
CA GLU A 483 -7.21 -21.16 36.80
C GLU A 483 -8.35 -21.66 35.89
N GLN A 484 -8.76 -20.86 34.89
CA GLN A 484 -9.79 -21.25 33.93
C GLN A 484 -9.37 -22.49 33.11
N ILE A 485 -8.10 -22.57 32.69
CA ILE A 485 -7.55 -23.75 31.99
C ILE A 485 -7.59 -24.97 32.92
N ALA A 486 -7.11 -24.85 34.16
CA ALA A 486 -7.15 -25.96 35.12
C ALA A 486 -8.58 -26.46 35.42
N GLN A 487 -9.57 -25.56 35.46
CA GLN A 487 -10.99 -25.93 35.58
C GLN A 487 -11.51 -26.70 34.35
N GLN A 488 -11.05 -26.35 33.14
CA GLN A 488 -11.37 -27.07 31.91
C GLN A 488 -10.69 -28.46 31.86
N GLU A 489 -9.42 -28.56 32.23
CA GLU A 489 -8.68 -29.84 32.31
C GLU A 489 -9.29 -30.79 33.35
N GLN A 490 -9.72 -30.30 34.51
CA GLN A 490 -10.47 -31.10 35.49
C GLN A 490 -11.82 -31.56 34.91
N THR A 491 -12.52 -30.71 34.16
CA THR A 491 -13.78 -31.07 33.51
C THR A 491 -13.60 -32.17 32.45
N ILE A 492 -12.52 -32.09 31.66
CA ILE A 492 -12.15 -33.15 30.69
C ILE A 492 -11.81 -34.46 31.41
N THR A 493 -11.09 -34.38 32.55
CA THR A 493 -10.75 -35.53 33.39
C THR A 493 -12.01 -36.20 33.97
N ASP A 494 -12.95 -35.42 34.50
CA ASP A 494 -14.22 -35.91 35.04
C ASP A 494 -15.13 -36.53 33.96
N LEU A 495 -15.12 -35.97 32.75
CA LEU A 495 -15.85 -36.52 31.60
C LEU A 495 -15.23 -37.83 31.10
N ASN A 496 -13.91 -37.93 31.00
CA ASN A 496 -13.23 -39.18 30.66
C ASN A 496 -13.48 -40.28 31.71
N GLY A 497 -13.46 -39.92 33.01
CA GLY A 497 -13.83 -40.84 34.09
C GLY A 497 -15.29 -41.33 34.00
N GLN A 498 -16.22 -40.48 33.56
CA GLN A 498 -17.61 -40.88 33.27
C GLN A 498 -17.72 -41.80 32.05
N ILE A 499 -16.95 -41.53 30.99
CA ILE A 499 -16.89 -42.39 29.79
C ILE A 499 -16.36 -43.78 30.14
N ASP A 500 -15.29 -43.88 30.93
CA ASP A 500 -14.75 -45.17 31.39
C ASP A 500 -15.72 -45.92 32.31
N ALA A 501 -16.41 -45.22 33.21
CA ALA A 501 -17.46 -45.82 34.04
C ALA A 501 -18.63 -46.34 33.20
N LEU A 502 -19.07 -45.59 32.18
CA LEU A 502 -20.11 -46.01 31.25
C LEU A 502 -19.66 -47.24 30.44
N ASN A 503 -18.44 -47.22 29.87
CA ASN A 503 -17.85 -48.35 29.16
C ASN A 503 -17.79 -49.63 30.04
N ALA A 504 -17.45 -49.49 31.32
CA ALA A 504 -17.49 -50.60 32.26
C ALA A 504 -18.91 -51.14 32.48
N THR A 505 -19.90 -50.26 32.70
CA THR A 505 -21.30 -50.71 32.85
C THR A 505 -21.86 -51.36 31.60
N VAL A 506 -21.48 -50.90 30.40
CA VAL A 506 -21.85 -51.54 29.13
C VAL A 506 -21.26 -52.95 29.03
N ALA A 507 -20.00 -53.14 29.45
CA ALA A 507 -19.35 -54.46 29.47
C ALA A 507 -20.03 -55.42 30.47
N ASP A 508 -20.38 -54.95 31.67
CA ASP A 508 -21.09 -55.75 32.68
C ASP A 508 -22.51 -56.14 32.21
N LEU A 509 -23.26 -55.19 31.64
CA LEU A 509 -24.58 -55.45 31.05
C LEU A 509 -24.51 -56.45 29.88
N GLN A 510 -23.46 -56.38 29.05
CA GLN A 510 -23.24 -57.33 27.97
C GLN A 510 -23.01 -58.76 28.52
N ALA A 511 -22.26 -58.90 29.62
CA ALA A 511 -22.03 -60.18 30.28
C ALA A 511 -23.29 -60.73 31.00
N GLU A 512 -24.11 -59.87 31.60
CA GLU A 512 -25.40 -60.25 32.19
C GLU A 512 -26.42 -60.67 31.11
N LEU A 513 -26.40 -60.00 29.95
CA LEU A 513 -27.21 -60.35 28.78
C LEU A 513 -26.81 -61.72 28.20
N ASP A 514 -25.51 -61.98 28.03
CA ASP A 514 -25.00 -63.28 27.56
C ASP A 514 -25.34 -64.41 28.56
N THR A 515 -25.27 -64.13 29.86
CA THR A 515 -25.68 -65.06 30.92
C THR A 515 -27.18 -65.36 30.84
N SER A 516 -28.01 -64.32 30.68
CA SER A 516 -29.47 -64.45 30.57
C SER A 516 -29.89 -65.23 29.31
N GLN A 517 -29.19 -65.04 28.19
CA GLN A 517 -29.39 -65.84 26.97
C GLN A 517 -29.05 -67.32 27.18
N ALA A 518 -27.97 -67.62 27.94
CA ALA A 518 -27.61 -68.99 28.28
C ALA A 518 -28.65 -69.66 29.20
N GLU A 519 -29.18 -68.95 30.20
CA GLU A 519 -30.24 -69.46 31.08
C GLU A 519 -31.57 -69.69 30.33
N LEU A 520 -31.98 -68.77 29.44
CA LEU A 520 -33.16 -68.96 28.59
C LEU A 520 -33.04 -70.18 27.68
N LYS A 521 -31.84 -70.43 27.14
CA LYS A 521 -31.57 -71.63 26.34
C LYS A 521 -31.68 -72.91 27.17
N GLU A 522 -31.05 -72.96 28.35
CA GLU A 522 -31.15 -74.10 29.27
C GLU A 522 -32.59 -74.35 29.71
N LEU A 523 -33.36 -73.29 30.00
CA LEU A 523 -34.78 -73.41 30.34
C LEU A 523 -35.62 -73.95 29.17
N ASN A 524 -35.33 -73.54 27.93
CA ASN A 524 -35.97 -74.12 26.74
C ASN A 524 -35.65 -75.61 26.59
N ASP A 525 -34.37 -75.99 26.69
CA ASP A 525 -33.93 -77.39 26.61
C ASP A 525 -34.60 -78.25 27.70
N GLN A 526 -34.81 -77.70 28.91
CA GLN A 526 -35.57 -78.34 29.98
C GLN A 526 -37.07 -78.46 29.69
N VAL A 527 -37.70 -77.46 29.05
CA VAL A 527 -39.10 -77.52 28.61
C VAL A 527 -39.30 -78.59 27.54
N ASP A 528 -38.39 -78.69 26.56
CA ASP A 528 -38.41 -79.74 25.54
C ASP A 528 -38.21 -81.13 26.18
N ALA A 529 -37.28 -81.27 27.12
CA ALA A 529 -37.08 -82.52 27.86
C ALA A 529 -38.33 -82.91 28.69
N ALA A 530 -38.99 -81.96 29.34
CA ALA A 530 -40.23 -82.17 30.07
C ALA A 530 -41.40 -82.55 29.14
N HIS A 531 -41.47 -81.95 27.95
CA HIS A 531 -42.45 -82.30 26.92
C HIS A 531 -42.28 -83.74 26.44
N VAL A 532 -41.05 -84.17 26.14
CA VAL A 532 -40.72 -85.55 25.78
C VAL A 532 -41.05 -86.52 26.93
N ALA A 533 -40.75 -86.15 28.18
CA ALA A 533 -41.09 -86.96 29.34
C ALA A 533 -42.61 -87.13 29.51
N LEU A 534 -43.41 -86.07 29.32
CA LEU A 534 -44.87 -86.13 29.40
C LEU A 534 -45.49 -87.01 28.29
N GLN A 535 -44.98 -86.94 27.05
CA GLN A 535 -45.36 -87.88 25.99
C GLN A 535 -45.06 -89.34 26.38
N GLY A 536 -44.00 -89.59 27.16
CA GLY A 536 -43.62 -90.90 27.67
C GLY A 536 -44.48 -91.46 28.82
N VAL A 537 -45.30 -90.64 29.50
CA VAL A 537 -46.18 -91.09 30.60
C VAL A 537 -47.55 -91.57 30.10
N ALA A 538 -48.03 -91.05 28.95
CA ALA A 538 -49.32 -91.40 28.38
C ALA A 538 -49.62 -92.92 28.18
N PRO A 539 -48.66 -93.81 27.85
CA PRO A 539 -48.94 -95.24 27.69
C PRO A 539 -48.94 -96.04 29.01
N ALA A 540 -48.76 -95.40 30.18
CA ALA A 540 -48.56 -96.11 31.46
C ALA A 540 -49.82 -96.32 32.31
N GLU A 541 -51.00 -95.81 31.90
CA GLU A 541 -52.22 -95.86 32.73
C GLU A 541 -53.06 -97.16 32.60
N GLU A 542 -52.72 -98.08 31.68
CA GLU A 542 -53.61 -99.22 31.33
C GLU A 542 -53.30 -100.57 32.05
N GLU A 543 -52.19 -100.71 32.81
CA GLU A 543 -51.84 -101.95 33.53
C GLU A 543 -51.40 -101.74 35.00
N ALA A 544 -52.35 -101.59 35.95
CA ALA A 544 -52.03 -101.58 37.40
C ALA A 544 -53.20 -101.94 38.36
N GLU A 545 -54.13 -102.84 38.00
CA GLU A 545 -55.23 -103.25 38.89
C GLU A 545 -54.83 -104.43 39.82
N THR A 546 -54.55 -104.16 41.11
CA THR A 546 -54.98 -104.99 42.29
C THR A 546 -54.45 -104.49 43.66
N ASP A 547 -55.21 -104.87 44.70
CA ASP A 547 -54.86 -105.20 46.09
C ASP A 547 -54.54 -104.18 47.22
N GLU A 548 -55.21 -104.50 48.35
CA GLU A 548 -54.96 -104.31 49.80
C GLU A 548 -54.70 -102.92 50.42
N GLU A 549 -55.80 -102.35 50.93
CA GLU A 549 -56.11 -101.72 52.24
C GLU A 549 -55.04 -101.09 53.17
N GLY A 550 -53.73 -101.35 53.05
CA GLY A 550 -52.70 -100.57 53.74
C GLY A 550 -52.50 -99.16 53.17
N ARG A 551 -52.99 -98.94 51.93
CA ARG A 551 -52.70 -97.77 51.10
C ARG A 551 -53.40 -96.44 51.45
N PRO A 552 -54.58 -96.31 52.11
CA PRO A 552 -55.28 -95.03 52.16
C PRO A 552 -54.57 -93.97 53.02
N VAL A 553 -53.96 -94.36 54.15
CA VAL A 553 -53.22 -93.41 55.01
C VAL A 553 -51.91 -92.98 54.33
N ALA A 554 -51.20 -93.92 53.68
CA ALA A 554 -50.00 -93.61 52.90
C ALA A 554 -50.32 -92.72 51.68
N LYS A 555 -51.43 -92.96 50.98
CA LYS A 555 -51.90 -92.15 49.86
C LYS A 555 -52.37 -90.76 50.31
N ALA A 556 -53.05 -90.65 51.46
CA ALA A 556 -53.43 -89.37 52.05
C ALA A 556 -52.22 -88.57 52.53
N ALA A 557 -51.23 -89.21 53.17
CA ALA A 557 -49.97 -88.58 53.56
C ALA A 557 -49.14 -88.14 52.33
N GLY A 558 -49.08 -88.97 51.29
CA GLY A 558 -48.45 -88.62 50.02
C GLY A 558 -49.14 -87.45 49.31
N LEU A 559 -50.47 -87.43 49.28
CA LEU A 559 -51.24 -86.30 48.74
C LEU A 559 -51.09 -85.02 49.58
N ALA A 560 -50.99 -85.13 50.91
CA ALA A 560 -50.72 -83.99 51.79
C ALA A 560 -49.29 -83.45 51.62
N ALA A 561 -48.30 -84.34 51.43
CA ALA A 561 -46.93 -83.96 51.13
C ALA A 561 -46.81 -83.32 49.74
N LEU A 562 -47.53 -83.84 48.72
CA LEU A 562 -47.64 -83.24 47.40
C LEU A 562 -48.33 -81.87 47.45
N ALA A 563 -49.41 -81.71 48.21
CA ALA A 563 -50.10 -80.44 48.38
C ALA A 563 -49.24 -79.40 49.12
N GLY A 564 -48.53 -79.81 50.17
CA GLY A 564 -47.56 -78.96 50.87
C GLY A 564 -46.36 -78.58 49.99
N GLY A 565 -45.85 -79.53 49.20
CA GLY A 565 -44.80 -79.29 48.21
C GLY A 565 -45.24 -78.33 47.11
N ALA A 566 -46.47 -78.49 46.59
CA ALA A 566 -47.07 -77.60 45.61
C ALA A 566 -47.28 -76.18 46.17
N ALA A 567 -47.80 -76.03 47.38
CA ALA A 567 -47.92 -74.72 48.05
C ALA A 567 -46.54 -74.06 48.27
N ALA A 568 -45.53 -74.83 48.67
CA ALA A 568 -44.16 -74.37 48.82
C ALA A 568 -43.42 -74.14 47.49
N ALA A 569 -43.94 -74.64 46.36
CA ALA A 569 -43.45 -74.34 45.02
C ALA A 569 -44.12 -73.06 44.48
N ILE A 570 -45.44 -72.93 44.61
CA ILE A 570 -46.23 -71.75 44.25
C ILE A 570 -45.69 -70.50 44.96
N ASN A 571 -45.44 -70.58 46.27
CA ASN A 571 -44.89 -69.44 47.02
C ASN A 571 -43.45 -69.06 46.60
N ARG A 572 -42.65 -70.00 46.08
CA ARG A 572 -41.33 -69.71 45.51
C ARG A 572 -41.42 -69.10 44.13
N SER A 573 -42.25 -69.68 43.25
CA SER A 573 -42.58 -69.13 41.94
C SER A 573 -43.08 -67.69 42.06
N LYS A 574 -43.94 -67.41 43.05
CA LYS A 574 -44.45 -66.05 43.27
C LYS A 574 -43.40 -65.08 43.84
N SER A 575 -42.51 -65.51 44.73
CA SER A 575 -41.36 -64.67 45.13
C SER A 575 -40.53 -64.33 43.89
N GLN A 576 -40.24 -65.32 43.04
CA GLN A 576 -39.47 -65.14 41.82
C GLN A 576 -40.21 -64.25 40.79
N GLU A 577 -41.55 -64.31 40.71
CA GLU A 577 -42.35 -63.35 39.93
C GLU A 577 -42.22 -61.92 40.48
N ASP A 578 -42.32 -61.74 41.79
CA ASP A 578 -42.19 -60.43 42.45
C ASP A 578 -40.74 -59.86 42.30
N ASP A 579 -39.72 -60.73 42.40
CA ASP A 579 -38.29 -60.40 42.21
C ASP A 579 -37.96 -60.02 40.75
N LEU A 580 -38.44 -60.81 39.77
CA LEU A 580 -38.29 -60.53 38.33
C LEU A 580 -39.04 -59.25 37.93
N GLN A 581 -40.21 -58.99 38.51
CA GLN A 581 -40.97 -57.76 38.26
C GLN A 581 -40.23 -56.51 38.77
N ALA A 582 -39.46 -56.65 39.87
CA ALA A 582 -38.57 -55.58 40.35
C ALA A 582 -37.38 -55.35 39.40
N GLN A 583 -36.75 -56.42 38.89
CA GLN A 583 -35.68 -56.31 37.88
C GLN A 583 -36.17 -55.64 36.58
N ILE A 584 -37.33 -56.04 36.06
CA ILE A 584 -37.94 -55.39 34.88
C ILE A 584 -38.14 -53.90 35.13
N THR A 585 -38.64 -53.51 36.31
CA THR A 585 -38.84 -52.10 36.66
C THR A 585 -37.52 -51.31 36.74
N ALA A 586 -36.43 -51.96 37.17
CA ALA A 586 -35.10 -51.36 37.18
C ALA A 586 -34.56 -51.15 35.74
N TYR A 587 -34.64 -52.16 34.88
CA TYR A 587 -34.22 -52.04 33.48
C TYR A 587 -35.09 -51.06 32.67
N ASP A 588 -36.40 -50.98 32.93
CA ASP A 588 -37.29 -49.95 32.35
C ASP A 588 -36.85 -48.53 32.74
N THR A 589 -36.34 -48.36 33.96
CA THR A 589 -35.82 -47.07 34.45
C THR A 589 -34.49 -46.74 33.80
N GLN A 590 -33.55 -47.69 33.79
CA GLN A 590 -32.24 -47.55 33.15
C GLN A 590 -32.34 -47.28 31.64
N THR A 591 -33.32 -47.90 30.96
CA THR A 591 -33.59 -47.66 29.53
C THR A 591 -34.12 -46.24 29.28
N GLN A 592 -34.89 -45.67 30.22
CA GLN A 592 -35.34 -44.27 30.13
C GLN A 592 -34.19 -43.28 30.37
N GLU A 593 -33.29 -43.57 31.31
CA GLU A 593 -32.09 -42.76 31.56
C GLU A 593 -31.14 -42.79 30.36
N GLN A 594 -30.89 -43.98 29.78
CA GLN A 594 -30.09 -44.12 28.55
C GLN A 594 -30.75 -43.45 27.35
N ALA A 595 -32.07 -43.52 27.20
CA ALA A 595 -32.78 -42.83 26.12
C ALA A 595 -32.63 -41.30 26.23
N ALA A 596 -32.76 -40.74 27.44
CA ALA A 596 -32.55 -39.31 27.69
C ALA A 596 -31.09 -38.88 27.44
N GLN A 597 -30.12 -39.73 27.78
CA GLN A 597 -28.70 -39.48 27.49
C GLN A 597 -28.40 -39.50 25.98
N ILE A 598 -29.01 -40.43 25.23
CA ILE A 598 -28.92 -40.48 23.76
C ILE A 598 -29.57 -39.24 23.12
N GLU A 599 -30.71 -38.77 23.64
CA GLU A 599 -31.37 -37.55 23.17
C GLU A 599 -30.48 -36.31 23.41
N ALA A 600 -29.85 -36.19 24.58
CA ALA A 600 -28.91 -35.12 24.91
C ALA A 600 -27.64 -35.15 24.03
N LEU A 601 -27.04 -36.32 23.80
CA LEU A 601 -25.89 -36.46 22.91
C LEU A 601 -26.26 -36.18 21.44
N THR A 602 -27.48 -36.53 21.02
CA THR A 602 -27.99 -36.22 19.68
C THR A 602 -28.15 -34.71 19.48
N ALA A 603 -28.61 -33.98 20.51
CA ALA A 603 -28.63 -32.53 20.48
C ALA A 603 -27.22 -31.94 20.35
N GLN A 604 -26.27 -32.36 21.20
CA GLN A 604 -24.87 -31.90 21.13
C GLN A 604 -24.21 -32.16 19.76
N VAL A 605 -24.46 -33.31 19.14
CA VAL A 605 -23.98 -33.60 17.77
C VAL A 605 -24.62 -32.66 16.74
N THR A 606 -25.90 -32.31 16.91
CA THR A 606 -26.60 -31.35 16.02
C THR A 606 -26.05 -29.93 16.18
N ASP A 607 -25.77 -29.51 17.41
CA ASP A 607 -25.17 -28.20 17.71
C ASP A 607 -23.74 -28.13 17.13
N LEU A 608 -22.93 -29.17 17.31
CA LEU A 608 -21.58 -29.25 16.73
C LEU A 608 -21.58 -29.32 15.19
N GLN A 609 -22.58 -29.96 14.58
CA GLN A 609 -22.78 -29.92 13.13
C GLN A 609 -23.13 -28.51 12.66
N THR A 610 -24.01 -27.80 13.38
CA THR A 610 -24.37 -26.41 13.06
C THR A 610 -23.15 -25.50 13.14
N ASN A 611 -22.35 -25.60 14.21
CA ASN A 611 -21.11 -24.84 14.36
C ASN A 611 -20.08 -25.15 13.25
N LEU A 612 -20.02 -26.40 12.78
CA LEU A 612 -19.14 -26.82 11.69
C LEU A 612 -19.60 -26.25 10.34
N ASP A 613 -20.90 -26.24 10.06
CA ASP A 613 -21.48 -25.65 8.86
C ASP A 613 -21.29 -24.12 8.85
N GLU A 614 -21.48 -23.45 10.00
CA GLU A 614 -21.17 -22.02 10.19
C GLU A 614 -19.68 -21.73 9.98
N THR A 615 -18.78 -22.54 10.55
CA THR A 615 -17.32 -22.39 10.37
C THR A 615 -16.88 -22.63 8.93
N THR A 616 -17.53 -23.57 8.24
CA THR A 616 -17.28 -23.86 6.81
C THR A 616 -17.74 -22.68 5.95
N THR A 617 -18.91 -22.10 6.24
CA THR A 617 -19.42 -20.91 5.55
C THR A 617 -18.46 -19.72 5.73
N ALA A 618 -18.04 -19.43 6.97
CA ALA A 618 -17.09 -18.35 7.25
C ALA A 618 -15.71 -18.56 6.59
N ARG A 619 -15.28 -19.81 6.41
CA ARG A 619 -14.08 -20.14 5.63
C ARG A 619 -14.27 -19.84 4.14
N ASP A 620 -15.41 -20.19 3.58
CA ASP A 620 -15.70 -20.00 2.15
C ASP A 620 -15.89 -18.51 1.82
N ASP A 621 -16.44 -17.72 2.73
CA ASP A 621 -16.48 -16.26 2.65
C ASP A 621 -15.07 -15.64 2.67
N LEU A 622 -14.15 -16.16 3.51
CA LEU A 622 -12.75 -15.73 3.55
C LEU A 622 -11.97 -16.12 2.29
N ASP A 623 -12.25 -17.29 1.70
CA ASP A 623 -11.64 -17.75 0.45
C ASP A 623 -12.06 -16.84 -0.74
N PHE A 624 -13.33 -16.40 -0.74
CA PHE A 624 -13.83 -15.41 -1.70
C PHE A 624 -13.18 -14.02 -1.50
N GLN A 625 -13.02 -13.56 -0.25
CA GLN A 625 -12.31 -12.31 0.04
C GLN A 625 -10.85 -12.34 -0.41
N LEU A 626 -10.15 -13.47 -0.22
CA LEU A 626 -8.79 -13.66 -0.71
C LEU A 626 -8.73 -13.58 -2.24
N GLN A 627 -9.61 -14.28 -2.96
CA GLN A 627 -9.67 -14.22 -4.43
C GLN A 627 -9.94 -12.78 -4.94
N ASN A 628 -10.82 -12.02 -4.28
CA ASN A 628 -11.04 -10.61 -4.60
C ASN A 628 -9.78 -9.75 -4.35
N LYS A 629 -9.00 -10.01 -3.29
CA LYS A 629 -7.74 -9.30 -3.03
C LYS A 629 -6.58 -9.70 -3.95
N GLU A 630 -6.53 -10.96 -4.40
CA GLU A 630 -5.59 -11.40 -5.43
C GLU A 630 -5.89 -10.69 -6.77
N GLN A 631 -7.17 -10.54 -7.15
CA GLN A 631 -7.55 -9.76 -8.34
C GLN A 631 -7.25 -8.26 -8.18
N GLU A 632 -7.54 -7.64 -7.04
CA GLU A 632 -7.15 -6.24 -6.78
C GLU A 632 -5.63 -6.04 -6.95
N LEU A 633 -4.81 -6.96 -6.45
CA LEU A 633 -3.35 -6.91 -6.60
C LEU A 633 -2.89 -7.10 -8.05
N ALA A 634 -3.57 -7.93 -8.84
CA ALA A 634 -3.30 -8.08 -10.27
C ALA A 634 -3.60 -6.77 -11.04
N ASP A 635 -4.77 -6.17 -10.80
CA ASP A 635 -5.18 -4.88 -11.39
C ASP A 635 -4.19 -3.74 -11.01
N TYR A 636 -3.74 -3.70 -9.75
CA TYR A 636 -2.71 -2.74 -9.31
C TYR A 636 -1.36 -2.97 -10.01
N ASN A 637 -0.97 -4.22 -10.26
CA ASN A 637 0.29 -4.55 -10.94
C ASN A 637 0.25 -4.19 -12.44
N GLU A 638 -0.85 -4.48 -13.14
CA GLU A 638 -1.04 -4.03 -14.54
C GLU A 638 -0.98 -2.49 -14.63
N ARG A 639 -1.62 -1.79 -13.69
CA ARG A 639 -1.56 -0.33 -13.60
C ARG A 639 -0.15 0.20 -13.30
N PHE A 640 0.63 -0.49 -12.46
CA PHE A 640 2.02 -0.14 -12.19
C PHE A 640 2.91 -0.30 -13.43
N LEU A 641 2.76 -1.39 -14.17
CA LEU A 641 3.46 -1.63 -15.44
C LEU A 641 3.08 -0.57 -16.49
N THR A 642 1.80 -0.20 -16.57
CA THR A 642 1.31 0.87 -17.45
C THR A 642 1.96 2.21 -17.11
N LEU A 643 1.94 2.61 -15.84
CA LEU A 643 2.58 3.85 -15.36
C LEU A 643 4.11 3.85 -15.59
N GLN A 644 4.77 2.70 -15.45
CA GLN A 644 6.19 2.55 -15.76
C GLN A 644 6.45 2.76 -17.27
N GLY A 645 5.56 2.26 -18.14
CA GLY A 645 5.58 2.55 -19.58
C GLY A 645 5.42 4.03 -19.91
N GLU A 646 4.45 4.71 -19.29
CA GLU A 646 4.23 6.15 -19.44
C GLU A 646 5.45 6.98 -18.99
N VAL A 647 6.03 6.66 -17.83
CA VAL A 647 7.24 7.31 -17.32
C VAL A 647 8.44 7.11 -18.26
N ASN A 648 8.58 5.92 -18.86
CA ASN A 648 9.63 5.66 -19.84
C ASN A 648 9.43 6.44 -21.15
N SER A 649 8.18 6.61 -21.61
CA SER A 649 7.88 7.48 -22.76
C SER A 649 8.22 8.94 -22.45
N LEU A 650 7.72 9.47 -21.32
CA LEU A 650 7.98 10.85 -20.88
C LEU A 650 9.47 11.15 -20.70
N ALA A 651 10.27 10.17 -20.25
CA ALA A 651 11.72 10.29 -20.18
C ALA A 651 12.37 10.37 -21.56
N SER A 652 11.85 9.62 -22.55
CA SER A 652 12.30 9.70 -23.95
C SER A 652 11.92 11.03 -24.59
N ASP A 653 10.66 11.46 -24.44
CA ASP A 653 10.14 12.72 -24.96
C ASP A 653 10.90 13.92 -24.39
N LYS A 654 11.19 13.90 -23.08
CA LYS A 654 12.04 14.90 -22.42
C LYS A 654 13.45 14.95 -23.03
N SER A 655 14.09 13.81 -23.25
CA SER A 655 15.43 13.74 -23.87
C SER A 655 15.42 14.28 -25.32
N GLY A 656 14.35 14.02 -26.06
CA GLY A 656 14.10 14.60 -27.38
C GLY A 656 13.98 16.12 -27.34
N LEU A 657 13.19 16.66 -26.40
CA LEU A 657 12.99 18.10 -26.20
C LEU A 657 14.28 18.82 -25.73
N GLU A 658 15.06 18.21 -24.82
CA GLU A 658 16.36 18.74 -24.41
C GLU A 658 17.35 18.79 -25.58
N THR A 659 17.33 17.79 -26.47
CA THR A 659 18.15 17.78 -27.70
C THR A 659 17.67 18.84 -28.70
N ALA A 660 16.36 19.02 -28.85
CA ALA A 660 15.78 20.04 -29.75
C ALA A 660 16.07 21.46 -29.27
N LEU A 661 16.05 21.72 -27.95
CA LEU A 661 16.45 23.00 -27.36
C LEU A 661 17.93 23.31 -27.63
N GLN A 662 18.84 22.36 -27.43
CA GLN A 662 20.26 22.55 -27.74
C GLN A 662 20.49 22.92 -29.22
N LEU A 663 19.79 22.27 -30.15
CA LEU A 663 19.81 22.63 -31.57
C LEU A 663 19.31 24.06 -31.84
N LYS A 664 18.29 24.53 -31.12
CA LYS A 664 17.78 25.90 -31.26
C LYS A 664 18.69 26.95 -30.62
N ASP A 665 19.37 26.64 -29.52
CA ASP A 665 20.43 27.51 -28.98
C ASP A 665 21.63 27.61 -29.94
N GLU A 666 22.01 26.51 -30.62
CA GLU A 666 23.04 26.54 -31.68
C GLU A 666 22.61 27.34 -32.91
N GLU A 667 21.35 27.23 -33.35
CA GLU A 667 20.79 28.07 -34.43
C GLU A 667 20.79 29.56 -34.05
N LEU A 668 20.37 29.90 -32.82
CA LEU A 668 20.35 31.28 -32.33
C LEU A 668 21.76 31.87 -32.21
N ALA A 669 22.74 31.08 -31.75
CA ALA A 669 24.14 31.49 -31.70
C ALA A 669 24.71 31.76 -33.10
N GLN A 670 24.35 30.94 -34.10
CA GLN A 670 24.74 31.17 -35.50
C GLN A 670 24.08 32.42 -36.09
N LEU A 671 22.79 32.64 -35.83
CA LEU A 671 22.06 33.84 -36.28
C LEU A 671 22.62 35.11 -35.64
N GLN A 672 22.96 35.10 -34.35
CA GLN A 672 23.60 36.22 -33.68
C GLN A 672 24.96 36.55 -34.31
N ALA A 673 25.81 35.54 -34.57
CA ALA A 673 27.10 35.73 -35.21
C ALA A 673 26.99 36.29 -36.65
N GLN A 674 25.92 35.92 -37.38
CA GLN A 674 25.61 36.53 -38.69
C GLN A 674 25.14 37.99 -38.53
N LEU A 675 24.38 38.31 -37.49
CA LEU A 675 23.92 39.67 -37.20
C LEU A 675 25.10 40.60 -36.89
N ASP A 676 25.99 40.17 -35.99
CA ASP A 676 27.22 40.88 -35.62
C ASP A 676 28.13 41.15 -36.85
N ALA A 677 28.24 40.15 -37.75
CA ALA A 677 28.99 40.30 -39.00
C ALA A 677 28.33 41.32 -39.96
N ASN A 678 27.00 41.27 -40.11
CA ASN A 678 26.25 42.21 -40.92
C ASN A 678 26.32 43.65 -40.37
N GLU A 679 26.34 43.84 -39.04
CA GLU A 679 26.57 45.17 -38.43
C GLU A 679 28.00 45.69 -38.70
N ALA A 680 29.01 44.82 -38.66
CA ALA A 680 30.39 45.19 -38.98
C ALA A 680 30.54 45.61 -40.47
N ASP A 681 29.92 44.88 -41.39
CA ASP A 681 29.90 45.25 -42.81
C ASP A 681 29.08 46.53 -43.06
N LEU A 682 27.94 46.72 -42.37
CA LEU A 682 27.17 47.97 -42.44
C LEU A 682 28.00 49.17 -41.96
N ALA A 683 28.74 49.02 -40.87
CA ALA A 683 29.65 50.05 -40.35
C ALA A 683 30.78 50.35 -41.36
N GLN A 684 31.35 49.32 -41.99
CA GLN A 684 32.36 49.48 -43.04
C GLN A 684 31.81 50.22 -44.27
N VAL A 685 30.58 49.90 -44.69
CA VAL A 685 29.87 50.61 -45.78
C VAL A 685 29.60 52.07 -45.39
N GLN A 686 29.20 52.36 -44.15
CA GLN A 686 29.03 53.74 -43.67
C GLN A 686 30.37 54.51 -43.66
N GLU A 687 31.49 53.88 -43.29
CA GLU A 687 32.80 54.51 -43.43
C GLU A 687 33.16 54.76 -44.89
N VAL A 688 33.00 53.78 -45.79
CA VAL A 688 33.25 53.97 -47.23
C VAL A 688 32.36 55.08 -47.82
N VAL A 689 31.09 55.19 -47.39
CA VAL A 689 30.17 56.25 -47.81
C VAL A 689 30.60 57.62 -47.28
N THR A 690 31.06 57.73 -46.03
CA THR A 690 31.56 59.01 -45.48
C THR A 690 32.89 59.43 -46.09
N GLN A 691 33.84 58.51 -46.28
CA GLN A 691 35.09 58.74 -47.02
C GLN A 691 34.83 59.15 -48.48
N SER A 692 33.88 58.48 -49.15
CA SER A 692 33.44 58.81 -50.52
C SER A 692 32.77 60.19 -50.59
N THR A 693 31.92 60.53 -49.62
CA THR A 693 31.20 61.81 -49.57
C THR A 693 32.14 62.97 -49.24
N GLY A 694 33.10 62.76 -48.32
CA GLY A 694 34.19 63.70 -48.06
C GLY A 694 35.08 63.92 -49.29
N SER A 695 35.49 62.83 -49.95
CA SER A 695 36.25 62.88 -51.20
C SER A 695 35.48 63.56 -52.33
N ARG A 696 34.16 63.42 -52.40
CA ARG A 696 33.29 64.14 -53.35
C ARG A 696 33.14 65.63 -52.98
N MET A 697 33.05 66.00 -51.71
CA MET A 697 33.05 67.42 -51.31
C MET A 697 34.38 68.12 -51.63
N VAL A 698 35.52 67.42 -51.54
CA VAL A 698 36.81 67.92 -52.05
C VAL A 698 36.84 67.88 -53.59
N GLY A 699 36.29 66.83 -54.20
CA GLY A 699 36.28 66.58 -55.64
C GLY A 699 35.39 67.49 -56.48
N VAL A 700 34.38 68.16 -55.90
CA VAL A 700 33.50 69.12 -56.62
C VAL A 700 34.25 70.40 -57.07
N ALA A 701 35.50 70.61 -56.62
CA ALA A 701 36.42 71.57 -57.21
C ALA A 701 37.10 71.11 -58.53
N GLY A 702 36.96 69.82 -58.91
CA GLY A 702 37.59 69.20 -60.08
C GLY A 702 36.55 68.73 -61.13
N ILE A 703 36.73 69.16 -62.38
CA ILE A 703 35.73 69.02 -63.44
C ILE A 703 36.05 67.85 -64.40
N THR A 704 34.99 67.16 -64.88
CA THR A 704 34.92 66.21 -66.03
C THR A 704 35.76 64.92 -66.04
N ALA A 705 35.07 63.77 -65.97
CA ALA A 705 35.40 62.54 -66.74
C ALA A 705 34.20 61.55 -66.76
N GLY A 706 33.32 61.64 -67.75
CA GLY A 706 32.11 60.80 -67.85
C GLY A 706 32.30 59.49 -68.62
N ALA A 707 32.94 58.49 -68.02
CA ALA A 707 33.08 57.14 -68.60
C ALA A 707 33.04 56.00 -67.57
N ALA A 708 33.78 56.12 -66.46
CA ALA A 708 33.83 55.09 -65.41
C ALA A 708 32.49 54.89 -64.66
N ALA A 709 31.59 55.86 -64.72
CA ALA A 709 30.30 55.82 -64.02
C ALA A 709 29.28 54.84 -64.64
N ALA A 710 29.52 54.33 -65.87
CA ALA A 710 28.61 53.37 -66.50
C ALA A 710 28.84 51.94 -65.98
N ALA A 711 30.10 51.47 -65.94
CA ALA A 711 30.44 50.17 -65.37
C ALA A 711 30.09 50.11 -63.87
N ALA A 712 30.42 51.16 -63.11
CA ALA A 712 30.05 51.28 -61.70
C ALA A 712 28.55 51.55 -61.43
N LEU A 713 27.70 51.52 -62.47
CA LEU A 713 26.24 51.36 -62.36
C LEU A 713 25.83 49.93 -62.70
N GLN A 714 26.40 49.32 -63.76
CA GLN A 714 26.12 47.93 -64.10
C GLN A 714 26.47 46.95 -62.98
N ASP A 715 27.67 47.05 -62.38
CA ASP A 715 28.07 46.26 -61.20
C ASP A 715 27.06 46.41 -60.04
N LYS A 716 26.37 47.57 -59.96
CA LYS A 716 25.38 47.87 -58.92
C LYS A 716 23.97 47.40 -59.25
N ASP A 717 23.59 47.37 -60.52
CA ASP A 717 22.33 46.78 -60.96
C ASP A 717 22.40 45.24 -60.82
N GLU A 718 23.56 44.62 -61.08
CA GLU A 718 23.81 43.20 -60.80
C GLU A 718 23.78 42.90 -59.27
N GLN A 719 24.46 43.71 -58.44
CA GLN A 719 24.36 43.62 -56.97
C GLN A 719 22.93 43.86 -56.43
N LEU A 720 22.13 44.71 -57.08
CA LEU A 720 20.73 44.93 -56.71
C LEU A 720 19.84 43.75 -57.11
N GLN A 721 20.13 43.07 -58.23
CA GLN A 721 19.45 41.83 -58.59
C GLN A 721 19.78 40.71 -57.60
N GLU A 722 21.05 40.53 -57.25
CA GLU A 722 21.50 39.52 -56.29
C GLU A 722 20.95 39.77 -54.87
N ALA A 723 20.91 41.03 -54.42
CA ALA A 723 20.21 41.40 -53.18
C ALA A 723 18.69 41.19 -53.25
N SER A 724 18.07 41.29 -54.44
CA SER A 724 16.63 41.07 -54.61
C SER A 724 16.25 39.60 -54.58
N THR A 725 17.09 38.69 -55.10
CA THR A 725 16.88 37.24 -54.97
C THR A 725 17.16 36.75 -53.55
N GLN A 726 18.15 37.32 -52.86
CA GLN A 726 18.37 37.08 -51.42
C GLN A 726 17.16 37.53 -50.59
N LEU A 727 16.58 38.71 -50.87
CA LEU A 727 15.35 39.16 -50.20
C LEU A 727 14.15 38.25 -50.48
N ALA A 728 14.01 37.73 -51.70
CA ALA A 728 12.95 36.77 -52.03
C ALA A 728 13.12 35.44 -51.26
N ALA A 729 14.34 34.90 -51.21
CA ALA A 729 14.65 33.69 -50.45
C ALA A 729 14.41 33.86 -48.94
N LEU A 730 14.77 35.01 -48.36
CA LEU A 730 14.48 35.34 -46.96
C LEU A 730 12.98 35.50 -46.68
N GLN A 731 12.19 35.99 -47.66
CA GLN A 731 10.73 36.04 -47.54
C GLN A 731 10.09 34.65 -47.62
N GLU A 732 10.62 33.76 -48.45
CA GLU A 732 10.19 32.35 -48.53
C GLU A 732 10.55 31.59 -47.25
N GLN A 733 11.75 31.80 -46.70
CA GLN A 733 12.18 31.22 -45.43
C GLN A 733 11.35 31.74 -44.23
N LEU A 734 11.00 33.03 -44.20
CA LEU A 734 10.07 33.59 -43.21
C LEU A 734 8.65 33.01 -43.36
N ALA A 735 8.18 32.76 -44.59
CA ALA A 735 6.89 32.12 -44.82
C ALA A 735 6.89 30.67 -44.29
N ALA A 736 7.94 29.89 -44.57
CA ALA A 736 8.11 28.54 -44.03
C ALA A 736 8.14 28.54 -42.48
N GLN A 737 8.97 29.38 -41.86
CA GLN A 737 9.02 29.52 -40.40
C GLN A 737 7.67 29.96 -39.80
N SER A 738 6.89 30.80 -40.50
CA SER A 738 5.54 31.17 -40.04
C SER A 738 4.55 30.01 -40.11
N GLY A 739 4.70 29.09 -41.08
CA GLY A 739 3.93 27.85 -41.15
C GLY A 739 4.28 26.88 -40.03
N GLU A 740 5.58 26.66 -39.79
CA GLU A 740 6.08 25.83 -38.67
C GLU A 740 5.64 26.40 -37.31
N LEU A 741 5.60 27.73 -37.16
CA LEU A 741 5.08 28.41 -35.96
C LEU A 741 3.56 28.26 -35.79
N GLU A 742 2.77 28.27 -36.87
CA GLU A 742 1.32 28.03 -36.79
C GLU A 742 1.02 26.54 -36.50
N GLU A 743 1.82 25.61 -37.05
CA GLU A 743 1.70 24.18 -36.79
C GLU A 743 2.11 23.80 -35.35
N THR A 744 3.29 24.24 -34.89
CA THR A 744 3.72 24.03 -33.49
C THR A 744 2.77 24.70 -32.50
N ARG A 745 2.17 25.85 -32.84
CA ARG A 745 1.11 26.47 -32.03
C ARG A 745 -0.19 25.68 -32.03
N SER A 746 -0.54 25.00 -33.13
CA SER A 746 -1.67 24.06 -33.18
C SER A 746 -1.42 22.85 -32.30
N GLN A 747 -0.21 22.27 -32.35
CA GLN A 747 0.23 21.18 -31.48
C GLN A 747 0.22 21.61 -29.99
N LEU A 748 0.68 22.83 -29.68
CA LEU A 748 0.61 23.42 -28.34
C LEU A 748 -0.84 23.61 -27.86
N ALA A 749 -1.75 23.99 -28.76
CA ALA A 749 -3.18 24.11 -28.45
C ALA A 749 -3.83 22.76 -28.14
N SER A 750 -3.41 21.65 -28.79
CA SER A 750 -3.79 20.30 -28.38
C SER A 750 -3.14 19.82 -27.07
N ALA A 751 -2.00 20.39 -26.70
CA ALA A 751 -1.29 20.10 -25.44
C ALA A 751 -1.79 20.94 -24.24
N ALA A 752 -2.79 21.81 -24.42
CA ALA A 752 -3.37 22.65 -23.36
C ALA A 752 -3.69 21.91 -22.03
N PRO A 753 -4.36 20.74 -21.99
CA PRO A 753 -4.63 20.04 -20.73
C PRO A 753 -3.35 19.55 -20.03
N PHE A 754 -2.29 19.22 -20.78
CA PHE A 754 -0.98 18.91 -20.19
C PHE A 754 -0.27 20.15 -19.64
N GLN A 755 -0.44 21.33 -20.25
CA GLN A 755 0.06 22.58 -19.68
C GLN A 755 -0.69 22.99 -18.41
N GLU A 756 -2.00 22.78 -18.34
CA GLU A 756 -2.79 23.01 -17.11
C GLU A 756 -2.40 22.02 -16.00
N ALA A 757 -2.20 20.74 -16.33
CA ALA A 757 -1.69 19.74 -15.39
C ALA A 757 -0.25 20.03 -14.92
N ALA A 758 0.64 20.50 -15.81
CA ALA A 758 2.00 20.91 -15.45
C ALA A 758 1.99 22.13 -14.51
N GLN A 759 1.22 23.18 -14.83
CA GLN A 759 1.06 24.34 -13.96
C GLN A 759 0.43 24.00 -12.61
N MET A 760 -0.48 23.03 -12.57
CA MET A 760 -1.03 22.48 -11.33
C MET A 760 0.04 21.73 -10.52
N SER A 761 0.88 20.93 -11.16
CA SER A 761 2.03 20.26 -10.53
C SER A 761 3.04 21.25 -9.97
N ASP A 762 3.43 22.28 -10.74
CA ASP A 762 4.35 23.34 -10.31
C ASP A 762 3.79 24.14 -9.12
N LYS A 763 2.49 24.47 -9.14
CA LYS A 763 1.80 25.09 -8.00
C LYS A 763 1.83 24.18 -6.78
N LEU A 764 1.47 22.89 -6.92
CA LEU A 764 1.46 21.94 -5.82
C LEU A 764 2.86 21.71 -5.23
N ALA A 765 3.90 21.68 -6.06
CA ALA A 765 5.29 21.56 -5.62
C ALA A 765 5.76 22.75 -4.77
N GLN A 766 5.20 23.95 -5.01
CA GLN A 766 5.48 25.16 -4.24
C GLN A 766 4.62 25.30 -2.96
N MET A 767 3.67 24.40 -2.72
CA MET A 767 2.71 24.51 -1.61
C MET A 767 3.11 23.74 -0.33
N PRO A 768 2.63 24.19 0.85
CA PRO A 768 2.85 23.50 2.12
C PRO A 768 2.44 22.01 2.08
N PRO A 769 3.11 21.12 2.87
CA PRO A 769 2.83 19.68 2.87
C PRO A 769 1.34 19.34 3.04
N ILE A 770 0.63 20.10 3.88
CA ILE A 770 -0.82 20.00 4.13
C ILE A 770 -1.64 20.04 2.82
N LYS A 771 -1.38 21.03 1.94
CA LYS A 771 -2.13 21.18 0.69
C LYS A 771 -1.79 20.08 -0.33
N ARG A 772 -0.54 19.61 -0.33
CA ARG A 772 -0.14 18.44 -1.14
C ARG A 772 -0.86 17.17 -0.67
N GLY A 773 -1.04 16.98 0.64
CA GLY A 773 -1.86 15.89 1.19
C GLY A 773 -3.32 15.95 0.71
N ALA A 774 -3.98 17.10 0.85
CA ALA A 774 -5.35 17.30 0.38
C ALA A 774 -5.50 17.17 -1.15
N ALA A 775 -4.48 17.53 -1.93
CA ALA A 775 -4.46 17.34 -3.38
C ALA A 775 -4.35 15.86 -3.77
N THR A 776 -3.42 15.11 -3.15
CA THR A 776 -3.29 13.65 -3.37
C THR A 776 -4.55 12.91 -2.96
N ALA A 777 -5.18 13.30 -1.84
CA ALA A 777 -6.46 12.74 -1.41
C ALA A 777 -7.59 12.97 -2.44
N ALA A 778 -7.59 14.11 -3.14
CA ALA A 778 -8.58 14.39 -4.19
C ALA A 778 -8.40 13.44 -5.38
N VAL A 779 -7.16 13.28 -5.84
CA VAL A 779 -6.80 12.35 -6.93
C VAL A 779 -7.16 10.90 -6.56
N LEU A 780 -6.91 10.48 -5.32
CA LEU A 780 -7.33 9.16 -4.81
C LEU A 780 -8.86 9.00 -4.73
N ALA A 781 -9.59 10.08 -4.47
CA ALA A 781 -11.06 10.11 -4.54
C ALA A 781 -11.61 10.22 -5.98
N GLY A 782 -10.75 10.19 -7.01
CA GLY A 782 -11.15 10.30 -8.42
C GLY A 782 -11.55 11.72 -8.87
N VAL A 783 -11.25 12.75 -8.06
CA VAL A 783 -11.61 14.14 -8.33
C VAL A 783 -10.36 14.96 -8.61
N GLN A 784 -10.31 15.68 -9.74
CA GLN A 784 -9.20 16.57 -10.04
C GLN A 784 -9.16 17.72 -9.01
N PRO A 785 -8.06 17.93 -8.27
CA PRO A 785 -7.97 19.04 -7.33
C PRO A 785 -8.03 20.38 -8.06
N TYR A 786 -8.71 21.37 -7.49
CA TYR A 786 -8.89 22.68 -8.11
C TYR A 786 -8.80 23.82 -7.10
N PHE A 787 -8.29 24.97 -7.56
CA PHE A 787 -8.03 26.11 -6.71
C PHE A 787 -9.24 27.02 -6.56
N VAL A 788 -9.65 27.26 -5.32
CA VAL A 788 -10.77 28.13 -4.94
C VAL A 788 -10.19 29.39 -4.28
N PRO A 789 -10.52 30.60 -4.79
CA PRO A 789 -9.97 31.86 -4.27
C PRO A 789 -10.67 32.34 -2.98
N GLY A 790 -11.57 31.56 -2.39
CA GLY A 790 -12.33 31.96 -1.21
C GLY A 790 -12.35 30.89 -0.14
N VAL A 791 -12.21 31.31 1.12
CA VAL A 791 -12.37 30.41 2.27
C VAL A 791 -13.83 30.04 2.50
N GLN A 792 -14.03 28.81 2.96
CA GLN A 792 -15.29 28.31 3.46
C GLN A 792 -15.41 28.56 4.96
N ALA A 793 -16.64 28.54 5.49
CA ALA A 793 -16.90 28.87 6.88
C ALA A 793 -16.66 27.64 7.78
N LEU A 794 -15.40 27.42 8.15
CA LEU A 794 -14.98 26.23 8.90
C LEU A 794 -15.67 26.09 10.28
N ASN A 795 -16.32 27.13 10.79
CA ASN A 795 -17.17 27.08 11.99
C ASN A 795 -18.49 26.30 11.82
N ASP A 796 -18.82 25.83 10.63
CA ASP A 796 -19.90 24.86 10.41
C ASP A 796 -19.48 23.42 10.79
N ILE A 797 -18.17 23.13 10.84
CA ILE A 797 -17.60 21.81 11.17
C ILE A 797 -17.81 21.53 12.66
N HIS A 798 -18.24 20.31 13.00
CA HIS A 798 -18.41 19.89 14.38
C HIS A 798 -17.11 20.06 15.21
N GLY A 799 -17.22 20.65 16.40
CA GLY A 799 -16.08 20.96 17.27
C GLY A 799 -15.25 22.20 16.89
N VAL A 800 -15.36 22.74 15.67
CA VAL A 800 -14.54 23.87 15.20
C VAL A 800 -15.16 25.20 15.64
N GLY A 801 -14.71 25.73 16.78
CA GLY A 801 -15.02 27.09 17.21
C GLY A 801 -14.33 28.16 16.34
N GLN A 802 -14.75 29.43 16.47
CA GLN A 802 -14.15 30.55 15.73
C GLN A 802 -12.64 30.69 15.97
N ALA A 803 -12.17 30.44 17.20
CA ALA A 803 -10.75 30.42 17.54
C ALA A 803 -9.97 29.31 16.82
N PHE A 804 -10.63 28.23 16.40
CA PHE A 804 -10.05 27.15 15.60
C PHE A 804 -10.12 27.46 14.10
N GLN A 805 -11.24 28.01 13.61
CA GLN A 805 -11.37 28.57 12.25
C GLN A 805 -10.26 29.59 11.93
N GLN A 806 -10.03 30.57 12.82
CA GLN A 806 -8.98 31.58 12.63
C GLN A 806 -7.55 31.02 12.76
N ARG A 807 -7.36 29.84 13.38
CA ARG A 807 -6.08 29.14 13.41
C ARG A 807 -5.85 28.32 12.13
N PHE A 808 -6.87 27.64 11.62
CA PHE A 808 -6.83 27.01 10.30
C PHE A 808 -6.49 28.03 9.19
N TYR A 809 -7.15 29.19 9.14
CA TYR A 809 -6.82 30.23 8.17
C TYR A 809 -5.36 30.72 8.27
N LYS A 810 -4.80 30.81 9.49
CA LYS A 810 -3.39 31.15 9.73
C LYS A 810 -2.41 30.02 9.37
N ALA A 811 -2.85 28.76 9.46
CA ALA A 811 -2.14 27.59 8.95
C ALA A 811 -2.31 27.38 7.43
N GLY A 812 -2.98 28.32 6.73
CA GLY A 812 -3.20 28.24 5.29
C GLY A 812 -4.30 27.26 4.86
N ILE A 813 -5.14 26.78 5.78
CA ILE A 813 -6.25 25.84 5.53
C ILE A 813 -7.56 26.62 5.46
N GLY A 814 -8.25 26.53 4.31
CA GLY A 814 -9.39 27.39 3.97
C GLY A 814 -10.65 26.66 3.51
N THR A 815 -10.56 25.40 3.10
CA THR A 815 -11.72 24.60 2.63
C THR A 815 -12.11 23.49 3.62
N TYR A 816 -13.37 23.05 3.55
CA TYR A 816 -13.83 21.86 4.28
C TYR A 816 -13.07 20.61 3.83
N TRP A 817 -12.70 20.54 2.54
CA TRP A 817 -11.90 19.45 1.98
C TRP A 817 -10.51 19.38 2.61
N GLU A 818 -9.78 20.51 2.66
CA GLU A 818 -8.46 20.59 3.29
C GLU A 818 -8.49 20.13 4.76
N VAL A 819 -9.52 20.53 5.54
CA VAL A 819 -9.67 20.06 6.93
C VAL A 819 -9.94 18.54 7.01
N SER A 820 -10.75 17.99 6.09
CA SER A 820 -11.08 16.55 6.08
C SER A 820 -9.87 15.64 5.81
N CYS A 821 -8.85 16.14 5.12
CA CYS A 821 -7.65 15.40 4.76
C CYS A 821 -6.47 15.54 5.76
N LEU A 822 -6.65 16.20 6.90
CA LEU A 822 -5.60 16.38 7.91
C LEU A 822 -5.45 15.15 8.81
N SER A 823 -4.21 14.72 9.05
CA SER A 823 -3.85 13.78 10.12
C SER A 823 -4.10 14.40 11.51
N ASN A 824 -4.10 13.57 12.56
CA ASN A 824 -4.27 14.06 13.94
C ASN A 824 -3.20 15.09 14.31
N GLN A 825 -1.94 14.81 13.94
CA GLN A 825 -0.82 15.75 14.06
C GLN A 825 -1.07 17.04 13.26
N GLY A 826 -1.50 16.94 11.99
CA GLY A 826 -1.79 18.11 11.16
C GLY A 826 -2.92 18.99 11.72
N LEU A 827 -3.95 18.38 12.33
CA LEU A 827 -4.99 19.08 13.08
C LEU A 827 -4.41 19.75 14.34
N GLN A 828 -3.64 19.03 15.15
CA GLN A 828 -3.03 19.54 16.38
C GLN A 828 -2.08 20.72 16.13
N GLU A 829 -1.19 20.62 15.14
CA GLU A 829 -0.27 21.69 14.72
C GLU A 829 -1.04 22.92 14.23
N SER A 830 -2.00 22.72 13.31
CA SER A 830 -2.81 23.81 12.75
C SER A 830 -3.70 24.48 13.78
N LEU A 831 -4.22 23.72 14.75
CA LEU A 831 -5.10 24.21 15.80
C LEU A 831 -4.37 24.74 17.02
N GLN A 832 -3.04 24.57 17.15
CA GLN A 832 -2.20 25.08 18.25
C GLN A 832 -2.83 24.82 19.64
N ILE A 833 -3.32 23.59 19.84
CA ILE A 833 -4.03 23.19 21.06
C ILE A 833 -3.01 22.98 22.19
N PRO A 834 -3.17 23.62 23.36
CA PRO A 834 -2.33 23.31 24.52
C PRO A 834 -2.51 21.86 24.94
N GLU A 835 -1.41 21.17 25.23
CA GLU A 835 -1.33 19.72 25.52
C GLU A 835 -2.43 19.19 26.46
N ILE A 836 -2.73 19.95 27.52
CA ILE A 836 -3.78 19.70 28.53
C ILE A 836 -5.22 19.60 27.95
N GLN A 837 -5.42 19.94 26.67
CA GLN A 837 -6.71 19.91 25.98
C GLN A 837 -6.81 18.87 24.87
N LEU A 838 -5.73 18.13 24.55
CA LEU A 838 -5.71 17.16 23.43
C LEU A 838 -6.78 16.07 23.60
N ASP A 839 -6.85 15.43 24.77
CA ASP A 839 -7.81 14.36 25.13
C ASP A 839 -9.30 14.75 25.04
N ARG A 840 -9.61 16.02 24.72
CA ARG A 840 -10.97 16.57 24.68
C ARG A 840 -11.40 17.02 23.28
N VAL A 841 -10.54 16.89 22.28
CA VAL A 841 -10.81 17.32 20.91
C VAL A 841 -11.05 16.10 20.03
N ASP A 842 -12.30 15.94 19.58
CA ASP A 842 -12.70 14.88 18.67
C ASP A 842 -12.25 15.18 17.23
N TYR A 843 -11.00 14.83 16.92
CA TYR A 843 -10.40 15.00 15.60
C TYR A 843 -11.12 14.19 14.51
N ASN A 844 -11.72 13.04 14.85
CA ASN A 844 -12.46 12.23 13.88
C ASN A 844 -13.84 12.82 13.59
N GLY A 845 -14.56 13.30 14.60
CA GLY A 845 -15.78 14.08 14.42
C GLY A 845 -15.55 15.36 13.62
N MET A 846 -14.41 16.03 13.81
CA MET A 846 -13.99 17.15 12.95
C MET A 846 -13.80 16.72 11.49
N ARG A 847 -13.00 15.67 11.22
CA ARG A 847 -12.79 15.15 9.85
C ARG A 847 -14.09 14.73 9.17
N ALA A 848 -14.91 13.93 9.84
CA ALA A 848 -16.16 13.41 9.29
C ALA A 848 -17.14 14.55 8.98
N SER A 849 -17.28 15.52 9.88
CA SER A 849 -18.12 16.71 9.65
C SER A 849 -17.57 17.60 8.52
N ALA A 850 -16.25 17.72 8.39
CA ALA A 850 -15.61 18.47 7.30
C ALA A 850 -15.82 17.78 5.94
N TYR A 851 -15.69 16.45 5.87
CA TYR A 851 -15.99 15.67 4.67
C TYR A 851 -17.46 15.79 4.26
N GLN A 852 -18.39 15.69 5.22
CA GLN A 852 -19.81 15.90 4.98
C GLN A 852 -20.08 17.29 4.39
N TRP A 853 -19.53 18.36 4.99
CA TRP A 853 -19.70 19.71 4.45
C TRP A 853 -19.07 19.88 3.06
N ALA A 854 -17.89 19.31 2.81
CA ALA A 854 -17.26 19.34 1.48
C ALA A 854 -18.14 18.66 0.42
N SER A 855 -18.82 17.56 0.77
CA SER A 855 -19.79 16.89 -0.10
C SER A 855 -21.07 17.71 -0.28
N GLU A 856 -21.66 18.24 0.80
CA GLU A 856 -22.89 19.05 0.74
C GLU A 856 -22.70 20.39 -0.02
N SER A 857 -21.49 20.96 -0.04
CA SER A 857 -21.18 22.18 -0.80
C SER A 857 -20.56 21.96 -2.19
N ASP A 858 -20.41 20.71 -2.65
CA ASP A 858 -19.79 20.34 -3.94
C ASP A 858 -18.33 20.87 -4.08
N THR A 859 -17.56 20.80 -2.98
CA THR A 859 -16.18 21.28 -2.89
C THR A 859 -15.18 20.20 -2.49
N ILE A 860 -15.46 18.94 -2.85
CA ILE A 860 -14.46 17.87 -2.84
C ILE A 860 -13.34 18.25 -3.82
N GLY A 861 -12.08 18.10 -3.41
CA GLY A 861 -10.92 18.53 -4.20
C GLY A 861 -10.64 20.04 -4.22
N ALA A 862 -11.42 20.86 -3.52
CA ALA A 862 -11.17 22.29 -3.43
C ALA A 862 -9.95 22.62 -2.54
N LEU A 863 -8.94 23.26 -3.11
CA LEU A 863 -7.75 23.77 -2.43
C LEU A 863 -7.81 25.29 -2.36
N TRP A 864 -7.40 25.89 -1.24
CA TRP A 864 -7.45 27.34 -1.06
C TRP A 864 -6.20 28.04 -1.64
N ASP A 865 -6.37 29.04 -2.52
CA ASP A 865 -5.24 29.68 -3.25
C ASP A 865 -4.69 30.97 -2.61
N ILE A 866 -5.33 31.51 -1.55
CA ILE A 866 -4.94 32.81 -0.94
C ILE A 866 -4.08 32.62 0.32
N GLU A 867 -3.14 33.55 0.51
CA GLU A 867 -2.10 33.52 1.55
C GLU A 867 -2.54 34.15 2.90
N ARG A 868 -3.64 34.92 2.93
CA ARG A 868 -4.13 35.63 4.13
C ARG A 868 -5.64 35.86 4.12
N VAL A 869 -6.28 35.64 5.27
CA VAL A 869 -7.61 36.17 5.65
C VAL A 869 -7.41 37.15 6.81
N ASP A 870 -8.17 38.24 6.84
CA ASP A 870 -8.25 39.13 8.00
C ASP A 870 -9.52 38.85 8.80
N ASP A 871 -9.39 38.77 10.13
CA ASP A 871 -10.53 38.59 11.04
C ASP A 871 -11.43 39.85 11.06
N PHE A 872 -12.71 39.69 10.67
CA PHE A 872 -13.66 40.80 10.64
C PHE A 872 -14.49 40.98 11.91
N GLU A 873 -14.41 40.10 12.92
CA GLU A 873 -15.12 40.30 14.19
C GLU A 873 -14.51 41.42 15.05
N GLU A 874 -13.25 41.79 14.80
CA GLU A 874 -12.65 43.00 15.37
C GLU A 874 -13.32 44.31 14.87
N LEU A 875 -14.13 44.26 13.82
CA LEU A 875 -14.83 45.44 13.26
C LEU A 875 -16.16 45.70 13.97
N PRO A 876 -16.39 46.91 14.53
CA PRO A 876 -17.53 47.20 15.38
C PRO A 876 -18.87 47.06 14.65
N GLY A 877 -19.66 46.05 15.04
CA GLY A 877 -20.97 45.75 14.46
C GLY A 877 -20.97 44.64 13.42
N ILE A 878 -19.81 44.08 13.07
CA ILE A 878 -19.72 42.75 12.44
C ILE A 878 -19.73 41.68 13.55
N GLY A 879 -20.14 40.48 13.17
CA GLY A 879 -20.00 39.24 13.91
C GLY A 879 -20.31 38.05 12.99
N ALA A 880 -20.11 36.82 13.44
CA ALA A 880 -20.06 35.59 12.66
C ALA A 880 -21.05 35.48 11.48
N THR A 881 -22.33 35.85 11.67
CA THR A 881 -23.35 35.79 10.60
C THR A 881 -23.11 36.78 9.45
N PHE A 882 -22.51 37.94 9.74
CA PHE A 882 -22.14 38.95 8.75
C PHE A 882 -20.75 38.71 8.18
N GLU A 883 -19.80 38.24 9.01
CA GLU A 883 -18.49 37.73 8.56
C GLU A 883 -18.66 36.62 7.52
N LYS A 884 -19.45 35.57 7.83
CA LYS A 884 -19.76 34.48 6.90
C LYS A 884 -20.37 34.98 5.58
N ARG A 885 -21.23 36.00 5.62
CA ARG A 885 -21.80 36.64 4.41
C ARG A 885 -20.74 37.39 3.58
N LEU A 886 -19.72 37.96 4.21
CA LEU A 886 -18.61 38.63 3.51
C LEU A 886 -17.70 37.61 2.83
N TYR A 887 -17.30 36.54 3.52
CA TYR A 887 -16.51 35.45 2.93
C TYR A 887 -17.27 34.80 1.75
N MET A 888 -18.55 34.45 1.92
CA MET A 888 -19.40 33.92 0.84
C MET A 888 -19.60 34.90 -0.35
N ALA A 889 -19.24 36.17 -0.21
CA ALA A 889 -19.38 37.20 -1.25
C ALA A 889 -18.03 37.68 -1.84
N GLY A 890 -16.94 36.94 -1.58
CA GLY A 890 -15.62 37.23 -2.13
C GLY A 890 -14.97 38.47 -1.51
N ILE A 891 -15.00 38.55 -0.17
CA ILE A 891 -14.33 39.59 0.63
C ILE A 891 -13.66 38.89 1.82
N PHE A 892 -12.32 38.85 1.83
CA PHE A 892 -11.51 38.09 2.80
C PHE A 892 -10.43 38.92 3.51
N THR A 893 -10.12 40.12 3.01
CA THR A 893 -9.15 41.04 3.63
C THR A 893 -9.76 42.41 3.90
N TYR A 894 -9.17 43.16 4.83
CA TYR A 894 -9.57 44.55 5.12
C TYR A 894 -9.48 45.44 3.87
N GLU A 895 -8.52 45.19 2.98
CA GLU A 895 -8.40 45.90 1.69
C GLU A 895 -9.62 45.65 0.79
N GLN A 896 -10.01 44.38 0.63
CA GLN A 896 -11.19 43.99 -0.16
C GLN A 896 -12.48 44.55 0.45
N LEU A 897 -12.56 44.64 1.78
CA LEU A 897 -13.70 45.23 2.49
C LEU A 897 -13.79 46.75 2.26
N VAL A 898 -12.66 47.46 2.32
CA VAL A 898 -12.57 48.90 1.99
C VAL A 898 -12.88 49.14 0.49
N ALA A 899 -12.38 48.29 -0.40
CA ALA A 899 -12.60 48.38 -1.85
C ALA A 899 -14.04 48.03 -2.27
N ALA A 900 -14.73 47.15 -1.54
CA ALA A 900 -16.14 46.83 -1.79
C ALA A 900 -17.04 48.07 -1.61
N GLY A 901 -16.78 48.87 -0.58
CA GLY A 901 -17.52 50.10 -0.30
C GLY A 901 -18.95 49.87 0.21
N ARG A 902 -19.53 50.92 0.80
CA ARG A 902 -20.78 50.88 1.57
C ARG A 902 -21.94 50.16 0.86
N ASP A 903 -22.19 50.48 -0.40
CA ASP A 903 -23.39 49.98 -1.10
C ASP A 903 -23.27 48.50 -1.47
N ARG A 904 -22.05 47.99 -1.71
CA ARG A 904 -21.79 46.55 -1.88
C ARG A 904 -21.89 45.83 -0.55
N LEU A 905 -21.28 46.36 0.52
CA LEU A 905 -21.37 45.77 1.86
C LEU A 905 -22.81 45.69 2.36
N ALA A 906 -23.61 46.74 2.21
CA ALA A 906 -25.02 46.74 2.59
C ALA A 906 -25.84 45.67 1.84
N LYS A 907 -25.56 45.47 0.54
CA LYS A 907 -26.21 44.44 -0.29
C LYS A 907 -25.77 43.01 0.07
N ILE A 908 -24.52 42.81 0.49
CA ILE A 908 -23.99 41.51 0.91
C ILE A 908 -24.50 41.12 2.31
N ILE A 909 -24.43 42.07 3.24
CA ILE A 909 -24.75 41.82 4.65
C ILE A 909 -26.26 41.68 4.86
N ASP A 910 -27.11 42.29 4.02
CA ASP A 910 -28.58 42.17 3.99
C ASP A 910 -29.19 42.11 5.41
N ALA A 911 -28.86 43.12 6.20
CA ALA A 911 -29.28 43.24 7.59
C ALA A 911 -30.64 43.97 7.68
N PRO A 912 -31.61 43.45 8.48
CA PRO A 912 -32.86 44.15 8.75
C PRO A 912 -32.63 45.56 9.30
N ASP A 913 -33.47 46.53 8.92
CA ASP A 913 -33.29 47.97 9.22
C ASP A 913 -33.00 48.32 10.70
N PHE A 914 -33.43 47.47 11.64
CA PHE A 914 -33.21 47.64 13.08
C PHE A 914 -31.89 47.05 13.60
N ARG A 915 -31.05 46.49 12.72
CA ARG A 915 -29.76 45.84 13.01
C ARG A 915 -28.67 46.14 11.97
N GLN A 916 -28.85 47.11 11.08
CA GLN A 916 -27.81 47.50 10.11
C GLN A 916 -26.58 48.07 10.84
N PRO A 917 -25.38 47.49 10.62
CA PRO A 917 -24.14 48.06 11.15
C PRO A 917 -23.81 49.41 10.50
N ASP A 918 -23.00 50.25 11.17
CA ASP A 918 -22.48 51.46 10.52
C ASP A 918 -21.34 51.09 9.56
N PHE A 919 -21.71 50.80 8.32
CA PHE A 919 -20.77 50.47 7.24
C PHE A 919 -19.70 51.55 7.01
N ASN A 920 -19.93 52.82 7.39
CA ASN A 920 -18.91 53.86 7.27
C ASN A 920 -17.85 53.69 8.37
N GLN A 921 -18.27 53.46 9.61
CA GLN A 921 -17.37 53.16 10.74
C GLN A 921 -16.57 51.87 10.50
N ILE A 922 -17.19 50.83 9.96
CA ILE A 922 -16.53 49.58 9.59
C ILE A 922 -15.44 49.82 8.53
N ILE A 923 -15.73 50.56 7.46
CA ILE A 923 -14.75 50.91 6.42
C ILE A 923 -13.61 51.77 6.98
N GLU A 924 -13.90 52.67 7.92
CA GLU A 924 -12.90 53.54 8.56
C GLU A 924 -11.95 52.74 9.47
N VAL A 925 -12.48 51.82 10.30
CA VAL A 925 -11.66 50.93 11.13
C VAL A 925 -10.87 49.94 10.25
N ALA A 926 -11.48 49.33 9.23
CA ALA A 926 -10.77 48.46 8.29
C ALA A 926 -9.62 49.20 7.60
N ARG A 927 -9.83 50.45 7.15
CA ARG A 927 -8.75 51.27 6.57
C ARG A 927 -7.62 51.55 7.57
N SER A 928 -7.91 51.70 8.87
CA SER A 928 -6.88 51.85 9.90
C SER A 928 -6.08 50.57 10.18
N ARG A 929 -6.56 49.39 9.76
CA ARG A 929 -5.83 48.11 9.82
C ARG A 929 -5.08 47.75 8.52
N VAL A 930 -5.38 48.45 7.42
CA VAL A 930 -4.68 48.30 6.12
C VAL A 930 -3.35 49.06 6.08
N GLN A 931 -3.09 49.98 7.01
CA GLN A 931 -1.82 50.69 7.08
C GLN A 931 -0.83 49.94 8.00
N PRO A 932 0.26 49.34 7.47
CA PRO A 932 1.33 48.80 8.29
C PRO A 932 2.25 49.90 8.84
N GLU A 933 3.17 49.53 9.73
CA GLU A 933 4.09 50.42 10.46
C GLU A 933 5.25 50.97 9.59
N THR A 934 4.92 51.63 8.47
CA THR A 934 5.90 52.20 7.53
C THR A 934 6.78 53.31 8.10
N ASP A 935 6.42 53.87 9.26
CA ASP A 935 7.19 54.92 9.93
C ASP A 935 8.35 54.35 10.78
N GLU A 936 8.29 53.08 11.21
CA GLU A 936 9.31 52.47 12.09
C GLU A 936 10.45 51.82 11.27
N ALA A 937 10.09 51.09 10.20
CA ALA A 937 11.07 50.57 9.23
C ALA A 937 11.81 51.68 8.43
N ALA A 938 11.32 52.92 8.45
CA ALA A 938 11.96 54.05 7.80
C ALA A 938 13.09 54.69 8.63
N ASP A 939 13.03 54.61 9.96
CA ASP A 939 14.08 55.13 10.86
C ASP A 939 15.27 54.15 10.93
N GLU A 940 15.01 52.84 10.99
CA GLU A 940 16.08 51.81 11.05
C GLU A 940 16.90 51.74 9.74
N ALA A 941 16.26 51.94 8.58
CA ALA A 941 16.95 52.06 7.30
C ALA A 941 17.87 53.30 7.24
N ALA A 942 17.54 54.37 7.95
CA ALA A 942 18.29 55.62 7.93
C ALA A 942 19.58 55.60 8.76
N GLU A 943 19.69 54.75 9.79
CA GLU A 943 20.96 54.57 10.53
C GLU A 943 21.97 53.71 9.75
N ILE A 944 21.52 52.67 9.03
CA ILE A 944 22.41 51.73 8.32
C ILE A 944 23.12 52.40 7.12
N GLU A 945 22.46 53.31 6.39
CA GLU A 945 23.03 53.98 5.20
C GLU A 945 24.17 54.98 5.54
N THR A 946 24.53 55.15 6.81
CA THR A 946 25.66 56.03 7.23
C THR A 946 26.90 55.29 7.74
N GLY A 947 26.85 53.95 7.88
CA GLY A 947 27.94 53.18 8.48
C GLY A 947 29.00 52.63 7.53
N THR A 948 28.64 52.31 6.28
CA THR A 948 29.38 51.32 5.46
C THR A 948 30.41 51.89 4.47
N GLU A 949 30.42 53.20 4.17
CA GLU A 949 31.41 53.80 3.25
C GLU A 949 32.82 53.97 3.85
N SER A 950 33.02 53.72 5.15
CA SER A 950 34.28 54.06 5.84
C SER A 950 35.30 52.92 6.03
N GLU A 951 34.93 51.66 5.83
CA GLU A 951 35.76 50.51 6.27
C GLU A 951 36.30 49.62 5.13
N VAL A 952 35.61 49.55 3.98
CA VAL A 952 36.04 48.74 2.82
C VAL A 952 37.28 49.30 2.10
N ALA A 953 37.65 50.57 2.38
CA ALA A 953 38.81 51.23 1.78
C ALA A 953 40.18 50.86 2.40
N ALA A 954 40.21 49.96 3.40
CA ALA A 954 41.42 49.67 4.20
C ALA A 954 42.10 48.33 3.88
N GLU A 955 41.37 47.31 3.40
CA GLU A 955 41.91 45.94 3.30
C GLU A 955 42.48 45.59 1.90
N SER A 956 42.14 46.36 0.86
CA SER A 956 42.54 46.06 -0.54
C SER A 956 44.01 46.38 -0.91
N GLU A 957 44.84 46.87 0.02
CA GLU A 957 46.27 47.15 -0.23
C GLU A 957 47.24 46.13 0.42
N ALA A 958 46.73 45.11 1.13
CA ALA A 958 47.59 44.19 1.89
C ALA A 958 48.17 43.01 1.06
N GLU A 959 47.45 42.48 0.08
CA GLU A 959 47.71 41.15 -0.51
C GLU A 959 48.52 41.14 -1.82
N VAL A 960 49.46 42.09 -2.00
CA VAL A 960 50.22 42.24 -3.28
C VAL A 960 51.75 42.25 -3.10
N VAL A 961 52.28 42.10 -1.87
CA VAL A 961 53.71 42.36 -1.58
C VAL A 961 54.59 41.11 -1.39
N GLU A 962 54.05 39.96 -0.97
CA GLU A 962 54.87 38.78 -0.60
C GLU A 962 55.13 37.78 -1.76
N THR A 963 55.56 38.26 -2.92
CA THR A 963 56.18 37.39 -3.97
C THR A 963 57.44 37.96 -4.63
N VAL A 964 58.14 38.94 -4.01
CA VAL A 964 59.49 39.34 -4.43
C VAL A 964 60.45 39.60 -3.26
N THR A 965 60.97 38.56 -2.62
CA THR A 965 62.44 38.44 -2.35
C THR A 965 62.86 36.99 -2.06
#